data_AF-A0A9N9KZ17-F1
#
_entry.id   AF-A0A9N9KZ17-F1
#
_cell.length_a   1.000
_cell.length_b   1.000
_cell.length_c   1.000
_cell.angle_alpha   90.00
_cell.angle_beta   90.00
_cell.angle_gamma   90.00
#
_symmetry.space_group_name_H-M   'P 1'
#
loop_
_entity.id
_entity.type
_entity.pdbx_description
1 polymer ?
#
loop_
_entity_poly.entity_id
_entity_poly.type
_entity_poly.pdbx_seq_one_letter_code
_entity_poly.pdbx_strand_id
1 'polypeptide(L)'
;MPIPVEYIGGKKTFTVLENNPEVMNALATQLGLSPRLKFHDIYTLTDPSLLSLIPRPVLALLVIIPLTPSWHASRIAEDENTPEYTASGPSEPVIWFKQTIGHACGSIGLLHCLLNGEAKKYILPDSTLARIREGAIPLGREERARFLYENEEFAVAHQGVAEMGDTRPVSASDGERLGQHFVAFVKSEGKLWELEGSRKGPIVRGELGEGEDVLCEKAIRMGLGRVMEMEKSSGGGDLRFSCIALAEGDSTSDSSVHRSEGGLEVAVLGHAISDIPPTVDKTTAMALRRSLFLLLASSCAEAFYIPGWSVKSYKDGEAIPLLVNKVYSDNTQLQYAYYDLPFICPPTGASHAGSSLLSGQSISLNLGEVLRGDRITQSDIELVMGKDQTCNALCTKTISRKDLRRAREMVRDGYVAEWIVDNLPGATSFVTVDKSRKYYAAGFKMGYKDIEINSGKHRFYINNHLTIVIRYRKAPGKDGERGGRVVVAFEVYTKSVGPEKRLEDGCPEDLSEVETPMELYIKPNSTDFSSQYSQSSYSPPENELDEDDGATLDIPYTYSVYWREDDKIEWAHRWDLYFVNQEEGSRIHWLAIVNSLIISGSLSAIVAMILARTIRGDIKTYKESALEDGKSKLKRRSRPGSGARTPKLGEKAMVGLLEQVGDDDNDADVSSDEEALEDVTGWKLLHGDVFRAPAYGYLLAPLVGSGMQLVFMAVGLLFLSSLGILNPSFRGGFVSVGVGLFVFAGLFSGYFSGRVYKTFGGKNWRKNTLITSILFPGLLFALVFILNLFVWAQASSTALPFGTLVAIIMLWLCIQLPLVYIGSWYGYIRTGAWEHPTKTTTLHRQVPARPWHIQPIQSILLAGLIPFAVIFIELLYVFQSLWQDKSGYYYVFGFLSVVSIILILTIAEVTIVTIYIKLCSEDYNWWWHSFFVGGASSVWVFGYCAWYYFVKLHIEGFVSGLLFFGYCFMACCVYGLLCGTVGFLTAYAFVRRIYGAIKAD
;
A
#
# COMPACT_ATOMS: atom_id res chain seq x y z
N MET A 1 -2.50 8.95 -43.25
CA MET A 1 -2.41 8.21 -44.53
C MET A 1 -1.75 6.88 -44.20
N PRO A 2 -2.20 5.73 -44.74
CA PRO A 2 -1.57 4.44 -44.43
C PRO A 2 -0.09 4.45 -44.84
N ILE A 3 0.77 3.81 -44.04
CA ILE A 3 2.21 3.73 -44.32
C ILE A 3 2.42 3.05 -45.69
N PRO A 4 3.18 3.65 -46.60
CA PRO A 4 3.43 3.02 -47.90
C PRO A 4 4.27 1.75 -47.73
N VAL A 5 4.07 0.77 -48.61
CA VAL A 5 4.91 -0.43 -48.68
C VAL A 5 6.30 -0.06 -49.20
N GLU A 6 7.34 -0.54 -48.53
CA GLU A 6 8.73 -0.29 -48.89
C GLU A 6 9.35 -1.47 -49.66
N TYR A 7 10.39 -1.21 -50.45
CA TYR A 7 11.17 -2.22 -51.15
C TYR A 7 12.65 -2.13 -50.75
N ILE A 8 13.09 -3.04 -49.88
CA ILE A 8 14.47 -3.11 -49.40
C ILE A 8 15.20 -4.19 -50.19
N GLY A 9 16.29 -3.82 -50.88
CA GLY A 9 17.04 -4.76 -51.72
C GLY A 9 16.20 -5.41 -52.83
N GLY A 10 15.16 -4.73 -53.32
CA GLY A 10 14.23 -5.26 -54.33
C GLY A 10 13.15 -6.20 -53.79
N LYS A 11 13.09 -6.43 -52.46
CA LYS A 11 12.09 -7.27 -51.79
C LYS A 11 11.01 -6.41 -51.14
N LYS A 12 9.73 -6.71 -51.43
CA LYS A 12 8.57 -6.08 -50.78
C LYS A 12 8.66 -6.31 -49.27
N THR A 13 8.66 -5.23 -48.51
CA THR A 13 8.87 -5.24 -47.06
C THR A 13 7.79 -4.41 -46.38
N PHE A 14 7.15 -5.04 -45.40
CA PHE A 14 6.09 -4.41 -44.62
C PHE A 14 6.64 -3.74 -43.36
N THR A 15 5.81 -2.94 -42.72
CA THR A 15 6.09 -2.41 -41.40
C THR A 15 5.98 -3.56 -40.38
N VAL A 16 6.81 -3.58 -39.33
CA VAL A 16 6.71 -4.64 -38.32
C VAL A 16 5.45 -4.41 -37.47
N LEU A 17 4.61 -5.43 -37.32
CA LEU A 17 3.45 -5.36 -36.41
C LEU A 17 3.85 -5.68 -34.98
N GLU A 18 3.24 -4.95 -34.05
CA GLU A 18 3.26 -5.25 -32.62
C GLU A 18 2.36 -6.46 -32.31
N ASN A 19 2.80 -7.38 -31.44
CA ASN A 19 1.96 -8.49 -30.97
C ASN A 19 0.98 -7.99 -29.90
N ASN A 20 -0.04 -7.28 -30.34
CA ASN A 20 -1.04 -6.62 -29.51
C ASN A 20 -2.45 -7.05 -29.98
N PRO A 21 -3.36 -7.48 -29.08
CA PRO A 21 -4.72 -7.87 -29.45
C PRO A 21 -5.48 -6.82 -30.23
N GLU A 22 -5.33 -5.52 -29.94
CA GLU A 22 -6.03 -4.45 -30.65
C GLU A 22 -5.59 -4.38 -32.11
N VAL A 23 -4.28 -4.41 -32.36
CA VAL A 23 -3.68 -4.42 -33.71
C VAL A 23 -4.14 -5.66 -34.48
N MET A 24 -4.07 -6.84 -33.86
CA MET A 24 -4.41 -8.11 -34.50
C MET A 24 -5.92 -8.25 -34.73
N ASN A 25 -6.76 -7.73 -33.83
CA ASN A 25 -8.21 -7.70 -34.00
C ASN A 25 -8.64 -6.71 -35.08
N ALA A 26 -8.01 -5.53 -35.15
CA ALA A 26 -8.24 -4.58 -36.22
C ALA A 26 -7.88 -5.19 -37.58
N LEU A 27 -6.72 -5.85 -37.68
CA LEU A 27 -6.30 -6.53 -38.92
C LEU A 27 -7.26 -7.66 -39.30
N ALA A 28 -7.63 -8.51 -38.33
CA ALA A 28 -8.56 -9.61 -38.56
C ALA A 28 -9.93 -9.10 -39.03
N THR A 29 -10.44 -8.03 -38.41
CA THR A 29 -11.71 -7.40 -38.79
C THR A 29 -11.63 -6.78 -40.18
N GLN A 30 -10.54 -6.06 -40.50
CA GLN A 30 -10.33 -5.45 -41.81
C GLN A 30 -10.20 -6.48 -42.94
N LEU A 31 -9.63 -7.66 -42.64
CA LEU A 31 -9.59 -8.79 -43.58
C LEU A 31 -10.94 -9.52 -43.68
N GLY A 32 -11.85 -9.33 -42.72
CA GLY A 32 -13.22 -9.86 -42.71
C GLY A 32 -13.44 -11.11 -41.86
N LEU A 33 -12.77 -11.20 -40.70
CA LEU A 33 -13.16 -12.11 -39.62
C LEU A 33 -14.44 -11.61 -38.92
N SER A 34 -15.31 -12.53 -38.50
CA SER A 34 -16.48 -12.21 -37.67
C SER A 34 -16.06 -11.54 -36.35
N PRO A 35 -16.73 -10.46 -35.91
CA PRO A 35 -16.47 -9.82 -34.61
C PRO A 35 -16.69 -10.73 -33.40
N ARG A 36 -17.28 -11.92 -33.59
CA ARG A 36 -17.43 -12.94 -32.56
C ARG A 36 -16.11 -13.54 -32.12
N LEU A 37 -15.10 -13.60 -32.98
CA LEU A 37 -13.76 -14.05 -32.60
C LEU A 37 -12.83 -12.84 -32.41
N LYS A 38 -12.08 -12.86 -31.30
CA LYS A 38 -11.09 -11.84 -30.98
C LYS A 38 -9.85 -12.49 -30.38
N PHE A 39 -8.70 -11.87 -30.59
CA PHE A 39 -7.49 -12.11 -29.83
C PHE A 39 -7.61 -11.47 -28.45
N HIS A 40 -7.10 -12.18 -27.44
CA HIS A 40 -7.01 -11.80 -26.04
C HIS A 40 -5.56 -11.96 -25.57
N ASP A 41 -5.10 -11.11 -24.67
CA ASP A 41 -3.77 -11.27 -24.07
C ASP A 41 -3.69 -12.50 -23.15
N ILE A 42 -2.57 -13.21 -23.21
CA ILE A 42 -2.21 -14.23 -22.23
C ILE A 42 -1.17 -13.64 -21.27
N TYR A 43 -1.62 -13.26 -20.07
CA TYR A 43 -0.75 -12.72 -19.03
C TYR A 43 0.19 -13.77 -18.40
N THR A 44 -0.17 -15.05 -18.49
CA THR A 44 0.59 -16.16 -17.90
C THR A 44 0.19 -17.48 -18.54
N LEU A 45 1.14 -18.41 -18.63
CA LEU A 45 0.94 -19.75 -19.16
C LEU A 45 0.79 -20.81 -18.05
N THR A 46 0.95 -20.41 -16.79
CA THR A 46 1.05 -21.34 -15.65
C THR A 46 0.04 -21.09 -14.54
N ASP A 47 -0.47 -19.86 -14.38
CA ASP A 47 -1.45 -19.55 -13.33
C ASP A 47 -2.89 -19.78 -13.84
N PRO A 48 -3.63 -20.75 -13.28
CA PRO A 48 -4.98 -21.06 -13.71
C PRO A 48 -5.98 -19.90 -13.54
N SER A 49 -5.77 -19.02 -12.55
CA SER A 49 -6.70 -17.93 -12.25
C SER A 49 -6.71 -16.88 -13.35
N LEU A 50 -5.54 -16.49 -13.84
CA LEU A 50 -5.40 -15.54 -14.95
C LEU A 50 -5.72 -16.20 -16.30
N LEU A 51 -5.43 -17.49 -16.47
CA LEU A 51 -5.85 -18.24 -17.67
C LEU A 51 -7.38 -18.34 -17.80
N SER A 52 -8.10 -18.31 -16.67
CA SER A 52 -9.58 -18.36 -16.66
C SER A 52 -10.25 -17.08 -17.19
N LEU A 53 -9.49 -15.99 -17.36
CA LEU A 53 -9.97 -14.75 -17.97
C LEU A 53 -10.18 -14.87 -19.49
N ILE A 54 -9.59 -15.89 -20.12
CA ILE A 54 -9.68 -16.10 -21.56
C ILE A 54 -10.82 -17.06 -21.87
N PRO A 55 -11.80 -16.66 -22.71
CA PRO A 55 -12.90 -17.53 -23.10
C PRO A 55 -12.41 -18.85 -23.72
N ARG A 56 -13.14 -19.93 -23.44
CA ARG A 56 -12.82 -21.28 -23.92
C ARG A 56 -13.93 -21.76 -24.86
N PRO A 57 -13.60 -22.47 -25.95
CA PRO A 57 -12.28 -22.96 -26.33
C PRO A 57 -11.40 -21.89 -27.01
N VAL A 58 -10.09 -21.93 -26.74
CA VAL A 58 -9.09 -21.16 -27.49
C VAL A 58 -8.78 -21.87 -28.81
N LEU A 59 -8.93 -21.18 -29.93
CA LEU A 59 -8.82 -21.78 -31.26
C LEU A 59 -7.40 -21.72 -31.83
N ALA A 60 -6.66 -20.67 -31.52
CA ALA A 60 -5.29 -20.46 -31.97
C ALA A 60 -4.48 -19.61 -30.98
N LEU A 61 -3.17 -19.81 -30.93
CA LEU A 61 -2.22 -18.92 -30.26
C LEU A 61 -1.34 -18.24 -31.30
N LEU A 62 -1.16 -16.93 -31.19
CA LEU A 62 -0.15 -16.19 -31.95
C LEU A 62 0.93 -15.70 -30.98
N VAL A 63 2.16 -16.13 -31.22
CA VAL A 63 3.27 -15.92 -30.29
C VAL A 63 4.41 -15.23 -31.01
N ILE A 64 4.95 -14.16 -30.43
CA ILE A 64 6.23 -13.60 -30.85
C ILE A 64 7.33 -14.15 -29.94
N ILE A 65 8.38 -14.74 -30.52
CA ILE A 65 9.48 -15.40 -29.81
C ILE A 65 10.81 -14.79 -30.27
N PRO A 66 11.75 -14.44 -29.37
CA PRO A 66 13.09 -14.01 -29.76
C PRO A 66 13.89 -15.17 -30.34
N LEU A 67 14.56 -14.94 -31.48
CA LEU A 67 15.41 -15.92 -32.18
C LEU A 67 16.76 -16.08 -31.48
N THR A 68 16.73 -16.65 -30.28
CA THR A 68 17.93 -16.97 -29.49
C THR A 68 18.82 -17.97 -30.25
N PRO A 69 20.15 -18.00 -29.99
CA PRO A 69 21.05 -18.96 -30.63
C PRO A 69 20.64 -20.43 -30.40
N SER A 70 20.15 -20.75 -29.20
CA SER A 70 19.66 -22.08 -28.80
C SER A 70 18.41 -22.48 -29.59
N TRP A 71 17.39 -21.63 -29.63
CA TRP A 71 16.18 -21.91 -30.41
C TRP A 71 16.48 -21.95 -31.91
N HIS A 72 17.30 -21.03 -32.43
CA HIS A 72 17.73 -21.03 -33.83
C HIS A 72 18.45 -22.32 -34.23
N ALA A 73 19.39 -22.81 -33.42
CA ALA A 73 20.08 -24.08 -33.65
C ALA A 73 19.10 -25.26 -33.64
N SER A 74 18.16 -25.30 -32.68
CA SER A 74 17.14 -26.33 -32.62
C SER A 74 16.23 -26.32 -33.86
N ARG A 75 15.86 -25.15 -34.36
CA ARG A 75 15.03 -25.03 -35.56
C ARG A 75 15.75 -25.52 -36.81
N ILE A 76 17.03 -25.17 -36.97
CA ILE A 76 17.84 -25.65 -38.08
C ILE A 76 17.95 -27.18 -38.04
N ALA A 77 18.18 -27.75 -36.85
CA ALA A 77 18.26 -29.20 -36.67
C ALA A 77 16.93 -29.91 -36.99
N GLU A 78 15.78 -29.33 -36.59
CA GLU A 78 14.45 -29.85 -36.95
C GLU A 78 14.19 -29.81 -38.47
N ASP A 79 14.69 -28.77 -39.14
CA ASP A 79 14.47 -28.58 -40.58
C ASP A 79 15.46 -29.36 -41.44
N GLU A 80 16.65 -29.72 -40.94
CA GLU A 80 17.73 -30.36 -41.71
C GLU A 80 17.24 -31.61 -42.46
N ASN A 81 16.49 -32.48 -41.77
CA ASN A 81 15.99 -33.75 -42.30
C ASN A 81 14.53 -33.71 -42.78
N THR A 82 13.89 -32.54 -42.77
CA THR A 82 12.47 -32.40 -43.16
C THR A 82 12.36 -32.03 -44.65
N PRO A 83 11.58 -32.77 -45.46
CA PRO A 83 11.35 -32.42 -46.87
C PRO A 83 10.54 -31.14 -46.98
N GLU A 84 10.66 -30.46 -48.12
CA GLU A 84 9.85 -29.26 -48.38
C GLU A 84 8.35 -29.61 -48.44
N TYR A 85 7.52 -28.74 -47.87
CA TYR A 85 6.08 -28.95 -47.86
C TYR A 85 5.45 -28.75 -49.25
N THR A 86 4.74 -29.76 -49.74
CA THR A 86 4.15 -29.78 -51.10
C THR A 86 2.64 -30.06 -51.13
N ALA A 87 1.96 -30.16 -49.98
CA ALA A 87 0.53 -30.43 -49.97
C ALA A 87 -0.27 -29.22 -50.50
N SER A 88 -1.34 -29.53 -51.22
CA SER A 88 -2.34 -28.57 -51.71
C SER A 88 -3.69 -29.26 -51.89
N GLY A 89 -4.74 -28.48 -52.07
CA GLY A 89 -6.11 -28.95 -52.29
C GLY A 89 -6.97 -29.00 -51.02
N PRO A 90 -8.25 -29.34 -51.15
CA PRO A 90 -9.23 -29.23 -50.07
C PRO A 90 -9.03 -30.25 -48.94
N SER A 91 -8.24 -31.30 -49.17
CA SER A 91 -7.87 -32.31 -48.17
C SER A 91 -6.62 -31.95 -47.36
N GLU A 92 -6.06 -30.76 -47.56
CA GLU A 92 -4.90 -30.29 -46.82
C GLU A 92 -5.28 -30.02 -45.34
N PRO A 93 -4.55 -30.58 -44.35
CA PRO A 93 -4.93 -30.47 -42.95
C PRO A 93 -4.77 -29.04 -42.40
N VAL A 94 -3.81 -28.29 -42.92
CA VAL A 94 -3.54 -26.89 -42.58
C VAL A 94 -3.08 -26.11 -43.82
N ILE A 95 -3.67 -24.94 -44.05
CA ILE A 95 -3.18 -23.98 -45.05
C ILE A 95 -1.99 -23.24 -44.44
N TRP A 96 -0.81 -23.48 -45.00
CA TRP A 96 0.44 -22.82 -44.61
C TRP A 96 0.97 -21.92 -45.74
N PHE A 97 1.55 -20.78 -45.36
CA PHE A 97 2.13 -19.78 -46.27
C PHE A 97 3.61 -19.59 -45.95
N LYS A 98 4.46 -19.70 -46.98
CA LYS A 98 5.87 -19.32 -46.90
C LYS A 98 6.00 -17.80 -46.85
N GLN A 99 6.83 -17.29 -45.95
CA GLN A 99 7.10 -15.87 -45.85
C GLN A 99 8.10 -15.41 -46.91
N THR A 100 7.59 -14.74 -47.94
CA THR A 100 8.38 -14.08 -48.99
C THR A 100 8.42 -12.55 -48.84
N ILE A 101 7.46 -11.96 -48.11
CA ILE A 101 7.39 -10.54 -47.79
C ILE A 101 8.25 -10.26 -46.55
N GLY A 102 9.15 -9.27 -46.63
CA GLY A 102 9.96 -8.83 -45.49
C GLY A 102 9.09 -8.32 -44.35
N HIS A 103 9.44 -8.63 -43.11
CA HIS A 103 8.74 -8.21 -41.88
C HIS A 103 7.27 -8.63 -41.73
N ALA A 104 6.70 -9.36 -42.68
CA ALA A 104 5.29 -9.78 -42.66
C ALA A 104 4.99 -10.98 -41.72
N CYS A 105 5.91 -11.38 -40.84
CA CYS A 105 5.74 -12.56 -39.98
C CYS A 105 4.49 -12.46 -39.09
N GLY A 106 4.18 -11.28 -38.54
CA GLY A 106 2.96 -11.06 -37.74
C GLY A 106 1.67 -11.33 -38.50
N SER A 107 1.52 -10.77 -39.71
CA SER A 107 0.29 -10.98 -40.51
C SER A 107 0.20 -12.35 -41.14
N ILE A 108 1.33 -12.97 -41.48
CA ILE A 108 1.34 -14.36 -41.95
C ILE A 108 0.95 -15.30 -40.81
N GLY A 109 1.49 -15.09 -39.61
CA GLY A 109 1.07 -15.81 -38.40
C GLY A 109 -0.42 -15.61 -38.09
N LEU A 110 -0.93 -14.39 -38.23
CA LEU A 110 -2.37 -14.11 -38.12
C LEU A 110 -3.18 -14.91 -39.16
N LEU A 111 -2.79 -14.90 -40.45
CA LEU A 111 -3.47 -15.72 -41.46
C LEU A 111 -3.43 -17.22 -41.11
N HIS A 112 -2.31 -17.72 -40.58
CA HIS A 112 -2.19 -19.10 -40.12
C HIS A 112 -3.18 -19.41 -38.99
N CYS A 113 -3.41 -18.47 -38.06
CA CYS A 113 -4.44 -18.60 -37.03
C CYS A 113 -5.86 -18.62 -37.61
N LEU A 114 -6.18 -17.71 -38.55
CA LEU A 114 -7.55 -17.49 -39.02
C LEU A 114 -8.03 -18.52 -40.07
N LEU A 115 -7.13 -19.03 -40.90
CA LEU A 115 -7.48 -19.88 -42.05
C LEU A 115 -7.61 -21.37 -41.69
N ASN A 116 -7.18 -21.75 -40.48
CA ASN A 116 -7.04 -23.13 -40.04
C ASN A 116 -7.99 -23.49 -38.88
N GLY A 117 -8.11 -24.79 -38.60
CA GLY A 117 -8.90 -25.30 -37.48
C GLY A 117 -10.37 -24.88 -37.53
N GLU A 118 -10.91 -24.52 -36.36
CA GLU A 118 -12.29 -24.04 -36.19
C GLU A 118 -12.45 -22.55 -36.54
N ALA A 119 -11.38 -21.75 -36.48
CA ALA A 119 -11.42 -20.32 -36.75
C ALA A 119 -11.93 -19.99 -38.17
N LYS A 120 -11.65 -20.87 -39.14
CA LYS A 120 -12.12 -20.71 -40.53
C LYS A 120 -13.65 -20.64 -40.69
N LYS A 121 -14.43 -21.13 -39.71
CA LYS A 121 -15.91 -21.06 -39.72
C LYS A 121 -16.44 -19.65 -39.45
N TYR A 122 -15.60 -18.75 -38.94
CA TYR A 122 -15.95 -17.38 -38.59
C TYR A 122 -15.50 -16.37 -39.65
N ILE A 123 -14.99 -16.82 -40.79
CA ILE A 123 -14.64 -15.96 -41.92
C ILE A 123 -15.94 -15.50 -42.59
N LEU A 124 -16.11 -14.19 -42.74
CA LEU A 124 -17.30 -13.64 -43.41
C LEU A 124 -17.25 -13.96 -44.91
N PRO A 125 -18.39 -14.33 -45.53
CA PRO A 125 -18.44 -14.55 -46.97
C PRO A 125 -18.09 -13.26 -47.73
N ASP A 126 -17.53 -13.40 -48.92
CA ASP A 126 -17.11 -12.29 -49.81
C ASP A 126 -16.07 -11.32 -49.21
N SER A 127 -15.44 -11.67 -48.10
CA SER A 127 -14.34 -10.90 -47.51
C SER A 127 -13.00 -11.14 -48.22
N THR A 128 -12.03 -10.24 -47.98
CA THR A 128 -10.63 -10.43 -48.42
C THR A 128 -10.06 -11.74 -47.88
N LEU A 129 -10.35 -12.07 -46.62
CA LEU A 129 -9.92 -13.32 -45.98
C LEU A 129 -10.54 -14.56 -46.64
N ALA A 130 -11.82 -14.50 -47.02
CA ALA A 130 -12.48 -15.58 -47.77
C ALA A 130 -11.83 -15.80 -49.14
N ARG A 131 -11.59 -14.72 -49.90
CA ARG A 131 -10.88 -14.78 -51.19
C ARG A 131 -9.46 -15.32 -51.07
N ILE A 132 -8.72 -14.88 -50.05
CA ILE A 132 -7.37 -15.38 -49.77
C ILE A 132 -7.42 -16.89 -49.48
N ARG A 133 -8.39 -17.33 -48.68
CA ARG A 133 -8.54 -18.75 -48.33
C ARG A 133 -8.86 -19.60 -49.56
N GLU A 134 -9.89 -19.24 -50.31
CA GLU A 134 -10.36 -20.01 -51.48
C GLU A 134 -9.31 -20.05 -52.58
N GLY A 135 -8.64 -18.92 -52.83
CA GLY A 135 -7.55 -18.82 -53.80
C GLY A 135 -6.30 -19.61 -53.38
N ALA A 136 -6.04 -19.75 -52.08
CA ALA A 136 -4.86 -20.47 -51.58
C ALA A 136 -5.01 -22.00 -51.58
N ILE A 137 -6.23 -22.53 -51.47
CA ILE A 137 -6.50 -23.98 -51.41
C ILE A 137 -5.89 -24.75 -52.59
N PRO A 138 -6.11 -24.38 -53.86
CA PRO A 138 -5.58 -25.17 -54.99
C PRO A 138 -4.07 -25.00 -55.21
N LEU A 139 -3.45 -23.97 -54.62
CA LEU A 139 -2.07 -23.58 -54.92
C LEU A 139 -1.05 -24.34 -54.07
N GLY A 140 0.08 -24.68 -54.70
CA GLY A 140 1.26 -25.20 -53.99
C GLY A 140 2.02 -24.11 -53.23
N ARG A 141 3.00 -24.52 -52.42
CA ARG A 141 3.77 -23.65 -51.50
C ARG A 141 4.25 -22.31 -52.10
N GLU A 142 4.96 -22.37 -53.23
CA GLU A 142 5.55 -21.17 -53.85
C GLU A 142 4.51 -20.30 -54.56
N GLU A 143 3.53 -20.93 -55.21
CA GLU A 143 2.43 -20.23 -55.87
C GLU A 143 1.55 -19.51 -54.85
N ARG A 144 1.29 -20.14 -53.70
CA ARG A 144 0.54 -19.56 -52.58
C ARG A 144 1.28 -18.36 -51.96
N ALA A 145 2.62 -18.44 -51.87
CA ALA A 145 3.44 -17.32 -51.41
C ALA A 145 3.45 -16.15 -52.42
N ARG A 146 3.50 -16.45 -53.73
CA ARG A 146 3.39 -15.44 -54.80
C ARG A 146 2.00 -14.78 -54.81
N PHE A 147 0.94 -15.58 -54.68
CA PHE A 147 -0.43 -15.11 -54.59
C PHE A 147 -0.62 -14.10 -53.44
N LEU A 148 -0.05 -14.39 -52.26
CA LEU A 148 -0.10 -13.43 -51.14
C LEU A 148 0.80 -12.20 -51.36
N TYR A 149 1.96 -12.38 -52.01
CA TYR A 149 2.88 -11.29 -52.35
C TYR A 149 2.23 -10.25 -53.27
N GLU A 150 1.43 -10.70 -54.24
CA GLU A 150 0.71 -9.87 -55.22
C GLU A 150 -0.62 -9.31 -54.68
N ASN A 151 -1.08 -9.76 -53.51
CA ASN A 151 -2.35 -9.31 -52.94
C ASN A 151 -2.24 -7.89 -52.34
N GLU A 152 -2.79 -6.90 -53.04
CA GLU A 152 -2.78 -5.50 -52.61
C GLU A 152 -3.71 -5.23 -51.42
N GLU A 153 -4.89 -5.85 -51.38
CA GLU A 153 -5.84 -5.68 -50.27
C GLU A 153 -5.23 -6.12 -48.93
N PHE A 154 -4.50 -7.23 -48.93
CA PHE A 154 -3.75 -7.72 -47.78
C PHE A 154 -2.64 -6.74 -47.36
N ALA A 155 -1.92 -6.16 -48.32
CA ALA A 155 -0.87 -5.18 -48.04
C ALA A 155 -1.44 -3.88 -47.45
N VAL A 156 -2.57 -3.39 -47.99
CA VAL A 156 -3.25 -2.20 -47.49
C VAL A 156 -3.83 -2.44 -46.09
N ALA A 157 -4.44 -3.60 -45.85
CA ALA A 157 -4.96 -3.96 -44.53
C ALA A 157 -3.84 -4.03 -43.49
N HIS A 158 -2.73 -4.68 -43.82
CA HIS A 158 -1.55 -4.72 -42.97
C HIS A 158 -1.05 -3.31 -42.63
N GLN A 159 -0.77 -2.48 -43.64
CA GLN A 159 -0.18 -1.17 -43.42
C GLN A 159 -1.12 -0.19 -42.71
N GLY A 160 -2.44 -0.40 -42.85
CA GLY A 160 -3.47 0.41 -42.19
C GLY A 160 -3.52 0.21 -40.67
N VAL A 161 -3.04 -0.92 -40.15
CA VAL A 161 -3.05 -1.22 -38.71
C VAL A 161 -1.68 -1.09 -38.06
N ALA A 162 -0.61 -0.93 -38.84
CA ALA A 162 0.75 -0.96 -38.31
C ALA A 162 1.01 0.16 -37.28
N GLU A 163 0.36 1.32 -37.42
CA GLU A 163 0.45 2.46 -36.48
C GLU A 163 -0.46 2.33 -35.25
N MET A 164 -1.29 1.29 -35.17
CA MET A 164 -2.24 1.11 -34.04
C MET A 164 -1.59 0.55 -32.77
N GLY A 165 -0.37 0.03 -32.84
CA GLY A 165 0.33 -0.51 -31.67
C GLY A 165 0.71 0.56 -30.64
N ASP A 166 0.96 0.15 -29.40
CA ASP A 166 1.36 1.04 -28.31
C ASP A 166 2.80 1.58 -28.47
N THR A 167 3.55 1.02 -29.42
CA THR A 167 4.90 1.43 -29.80
C THR A 167 4.92 2.02 -31.20
N ARG A 168 5.78 3.02 -31.39
CA ARG A 168 5.98 3.61 -32.72
C ARG A 168 6.52 2.53 -33.66
N PRO A 169 5.94 2.35 -34.86
CA PRO A 169 6.42 1.35 -35.80
C PRO A 169 7.86 1.64 -36.19
N VAL A 170 8.69 0.61 -36.14
CA VAL A 170 10.08 0.69 -36.54
C VAL A 170 10.14 0.76 -38.07
N SER A 171 11.00 1.62 -38.62
CA SER A 171 11.20 1.70 -40.07
C SER A 171 11.58 0.33 -40.63
N ALA A 172 11.19 0.02 -41.88
CA ALA A 172 11.49 -1.29 -42.45
C ALA A 172 13.01 -1.57 -42.52
N SER A 173 13.85 -0.53 -42.57
CA SER A 173 15.32 -0.62 -42.50
C SER A 173 15.87 -0.91 -41.10
N ASP A 174 15.19 -0.50 -40.03
CA ASP A 174 15.65 -0.70 -38.65
C ASP A 174 15.11 -2.02 -38.04
N GLY A 175 14.02 -2.57 -38.59
CA GLY A 175 13.33 -3.76 -38.08
C GLY A 175 14.15 -5.07 -38.14
N GLU A 176 15.17 -5.17 -38.99
CA GLU A 176 16.02 -6.37 -39.08
C GLU A 176 16.85 -6.63 -37.81
N ARG A 177 17.04 -5.62 -36.94
CA ARG A 177 17.98 -5.71 -35.80
C ARG A 177 17.39 -6.39 -34.54
N LEU A 178 16.10 -6.69 -34.50
CA LEU A 178 15.43 -7.15 -33.27
C LEU A 178 15.33 -8.68 -33.12
N GLY A 179 15.55 -9.44 -34.19
CA GLY A 179 15.66 -10.91 -34.13
C GLY A 179 14.42 -11.65 -33.59
N GLN A 180 13.24 -11.04 -33.56
CA GLN A 180 12.01 -11.69 -33.08
C GLN A 180 11.21 -12.28 -34.25
N HIS A 181 10.47 -13.37 -34.00
CA HIS A 181 9.66 -14.04 -35.02
C HIS A 181 8.30 -14.49 -34.50
N PHE A 182 7.27 -14.34 -35.33
CA PHE A 182 5.91 -14.79 -35.01
C PHE A 182 5.70 -16.25 -35.38
N VAL A 183 5.05 -16.99 -34.49
CA VAL A 183 4.71 -18.41 -34.62
C VAL A 183 3.24 -18.59 -34.25
N ALA A 184 2.48 -19.28 -35.10
CA ALA A 184 1.09 -19.61 -34.84
C ALA A 184 0.96 -21.07 -34.39
N PHE A 185 0.17 -21.31 -33.34
CA PHE A 185 -0.22 -22.65 -32.91
C PHE A 185 -1.71 -22.84 -33.12
N VAL A 186 -2.09 -23.86 -33.89
CA VAL A 186 -3.51 -24.14 -34.23
C VAL A 186 -3.85 -25.61 -34.00
N LYS A 187 -5.10 -25.88 -33.63
CA LYS A 187 -5.64 -27.24 -33.60
C LYS A 187 -6.36 -27.52 -34.91
N SER A 188 -5.90 -28.52 -35.67
CA SER A 188 -6.57 -28.99 -36.88
C SER A 188 -6.51 -30.52 -36.95
N GLU A 189 -7.64 -31.16 -37.27
CA GLU A 189 -7.78 -32.62 -37.32
C GLU A 189 -7.27 -33.35 -36.06
N GLY A 190 -7.56 -32.81 -34.87
CA GLY A 190 -7.16 -33.41 -33.60
C GLY A 190 -5.65 -33.33 -33.32
N LYS A 191 -4.89 -32.53 -34.08
CA LYS A 191 -3.44 -32.34 -33.88
C LYS A 191 -3.13 -30.87 -33.60
N LEU A 192 -2.11 -30.64 -32.78
CA LEU A 192 -1.48 -29.34 -32.58
C LEU A 192 -0.44 -29.10 -33.68
N TRP A 193 -0.63 -28.03 -34.44
CA TRP A 193 0.26 -27.61 -35.51
C TRP A 193 0.99 -26.33 -35.12
N GLU A 194 2.30 -26.30 -35.33
CA GLU A 194 3.14 -25.11 -35.29
C GLU A 194 3.34 -24.62 -36.73
N LEU A 195 2.87 -23.41 -37.00
CA LEU A 195 2.84 -22.78 -38.31
C LEU A 195 3.72 -21.54 -38.28
N GLU A 196 4.82 -21.62 -39.02
CA GLU A 196 5.82 -20.55 -39.09
C GLU A 196 6.28 -20.36 -40.53
N GLY A 197 6.17 -19.15 -41.07
CA GLY A 197 6.40 -18.88 -42.50
C GLY A 197 7.86 -18.97 -42.96
N SER A 198 8.82 -18.91 -42.04
CA SER A 198 10.26 -18.97 -42.34
C SER A 198 10.83 -20.40 -42.42
N ARG A 199 10.03 -21.43 -42.09
CA ARG A 199 10.42 -22.86 -42.07
C ARG A 199 10.21 -23.55 -43.41
N LYS A 200 10.63 -24.81 -43.53
CA LYS A 200 10.37 -25.65 -44.72
C LYS A 200 8.89 -26.06 -44.89
N GLY A 201 8.09 -25.97 -43.83
CA GLY A 201 6.68 -26.37 -43.80
C GLY A 201 6.04 -26.29 -42.41
N PRO A 202 4.75 -26.64 -42.27
CA PRO A 202 4.07 -26.76 -40.99
C PRO A 202 4.54 -27.98 -40.19
N ILE A 203 4.59 -27.88 -38.86
CA ILE A 203 5.12 -28.94 -37.98
C ILE A 203 4.02 -29.46 -37.06
N VAL A 204 3.85 -30.78 -36.99
CA VAL A 204 2.96 -31.44 -36.03
C VAL A 204 3.69 -31.59 -34.70
N ARG A 205 3.10 -31.05 -33.61
CA ARG A 205 3.69 -31.14 -32.26
C ARG A 205 3.10 -32.26 -31.40
N GLY A 206 1.87 -32.69 -31.67
CA GLY A 206 1.23 -33.81 -30.97
C GLY A 206 -0.28 -33.85 -31.17
N GLU A 207 -0.93 -34.83 -30.54
CA GLU A 207 -2.39 -35.03 -30.61
C GLU A 207 -3.11 -34.32 -29.46
N LEU A 208 -4.25 -33.71 -29.77
CA LEU A 208 -5.17 -33.04 -28.83
C LEU A 208 -6.56 -33.67 -28.90
N GLY A 209 -7.08 -34.11 -27.75
CA GLY A 209 -8.42 -34.71 -27.63
C GLY A 209 -9.56 -33.71 -27.92
N GLU A 210 -10.80 -34.18 -28.06
CA GLU A 210 -11.93 -33.33 -28.44
C GLU A 210 -12.19 -32.14 -27.50
N GLY A 211 -11.98 -32.30 -26.18
CA GLY A 211 -12.09 -31.23 -25.19
C GLY A 211 -10.79 -30.45 -24.90
N GLU A 212 -9.67 -30.82 -25.54
CA GLU A 212 -8.37 -30.14 -25.36
C GLU A 212 -8.20 -29.05 -26.43
N ASP A 213 -8.09 -27.79 -26.03
CA ASP A 213 -7.82 -26.69 -26.95
C ASP A 213 -6.33 -26.30 -26.98
N VAL A 214 -5.96 -25.26 -27.74
CA VAL A 214 -4.53 -24.92 -27.92
C VAL A 214 -3.88 -24.26 -26.69
N LEU A 215 -4.67 -23.88 -25.67
CA LEU A 215 -4.18 -23.29 -24.42
C LEU A 215 -4.28 -24.29 -23.25
N CYS A 216 -4.59 -25.57 -23.48
CA CYS A 216 -4.52 -26.59 -22.44
C CYS A 216 -3.06 -26.89 -22.05
N GLU A 217 -2.83 -27.40 -20.84
CA GLU A 217 -1.49 -27.68 -20.31
C GLU A 217 -0.65 -28.58 -21.25
N LYS A 218 -1.30 -29.60 -21.82
CA LYS A 218 -0.69 -30.50 -22.79
C LYS A 218 -0.25 -29.77 -24.06
N ALA A 219 -1.09 -28.89 -24.60
CA ALA A 219 -0.76 -28.10 -25.79
C ALA A 219 0.39 -27.12 -25.53
N ILE A 220 0.37 -26.44 -24.38
CA ILE A 220 1.45 -25.53 -23.97
C ILE A 220 2.77 -26.28 -23.82
N ARG A 221 2.78 -27.44 -23.17
CA ARG A 221 4.00 -28.25 -22.99
C ARG A 221 4.60 -28.74 -24.31
N MET A 222 3.77 -29.14 -25.28
CA MET A 222 4.22 -29.61 -26.60
C MET A 222 4.62 -28.47 -27.54
N GLY A 223 4.01 -27.29 -27.38
CA GLY A 223 4.26 -26.08 -28.17
C GLY A 223 5.26 -25.14 -27.50
N LEU A 224 4.76 -23.97 -27.05
CA LEU A 224 5.58 -22.87 -26.54
C LEU A 224 6.41 -23.22 -25.29
N GLY A 225 5.86 -24.03 -24.38
CA GLY A 225 6.54 -24.44 -23.14
C GLY A 225 7.85 -25.19 -23.38
N ARG A 226 7.96 -25.92 -24.50
CA ARG A 226 9.22 -26.56 -24.91
C ARG A 226 10.32 -25.53 -25.17
N VAL A 227 9.98 -24.43 -25.85
CA VAL A 227 10.93 -23.34 -26.16
C VAL A 227 11.38 -22.66 -24.87
N MET A 228 10.44 -22.40 -23.95
CA MET A 228 10.74 -21.82 -22.64
C MET A 228 11.67 -22.71 -21.80
N GLU A 229 11.43 -24.02 -21.76
CA GLU A 229 12.26 -24.96 -21.00
C GLU A 229 13.67 -25.11 -21.61
N MET A 230 13.78 -25.04 -22.94
CA MET A 230 15.06 -25.04 -23.67
C MET A 230 15.90 -23.81 -23.33
N GLU A 231 15.30 -22.62 -23.33
CA GLU A 231 15.99 -21.38 -22.96
C GLU A 231 16.41 -21.36 -21.48
N LYS A 232 15.54 -21.89 -20.61
CA LYS A 232 15.84 -22.03 -19.19
C LYS A 232 17.01 -22.97 -18.94
N SER A 233 17.06 -24.11 -19.64
CA SER A 233 18.13 -25.11 -19.53
C SER A 233 19.47 -24.62 -20.09
N SER A 234 19.43 -23.66 -21.02
CA SER A 234 20.62 -23.10 -21.68
C SER A 234 21.28 -21.95 -20.89
N GLY A 235 20.84 -21.69 -19.64
CA GLY A 235 21.44 -20.69 -18.75
C GLY A 235 20.67 -19.38 -18.58
N GLY A 236 19.38 -19.34 -18.97
CA GLY A 236 18.50 -18.18 -18.78
C GLY A 236 18.61 -17.14 -19.90
N GLY A 237 18.25 -17.55 -21.12
CA GLY A 237 18.23 -16.70 -22.31
C GLY A 237 17.17 -15.59 -22.31
N ASP A 238 17.13 -14.83 -23.40
CA ASP A 238 16.17 -13.75 -23.65
C ASP A 238 14.72 -14.27 -23.67
N LEU A 239 13.92 -13.87 -22.68
CA LEU A 239 12.52 -14.29 -22.52
C LEU A 239 11.52 -13.22 -23.00
N ARG A 240 11.92 -12.32 -23.92
CA ARG A 240 11.02 -11.33 -24.54
C ARG A 240 10.02 -11.97 -25.51
N PHE A 241 9.16 -12.86 -25.01
CA PHE A 241 8.04 -13.40 -25.76
C PHE A 241 6.72 -12.72 -25.36
N SER A 242 5.77 -12.67 -26.29
CA SER A 242 4.39 -12.29 -26.03
C SER A 242 3.46 -13.30 -26.72
N CYS A 243 2.32 -13.59 -26.13
CA CYS A 243 1.38 -14.61 -26.58
C CYS A 243 -0.05 -14.08 -26.50
N ILE A 244 -0.79 -14.18 -27.59
CA ILE A 244 -2.21 -13.81 -27.66
C ILE A 244 -3.04 -15.00 -28.11
N ALA A 245 -4.26 -15.13 -27.58
CA ALA A 245 -5.18 -16.24 -27.77
C ALA A 245 -6.41 -15.81 -28.58
N LEU A 246 -6.73 -16.54 -29.65
CA LEU A 246 -7.96 -16.34 -30.42
C LEU A 246 -9.10 -17.14 -29.81
N ALA A 247 -10.13 -16.46 -29.29
CA ALA A 247 -11.31 -17.08 -28.67
C ALA A 247 -12.60 -16.27 -28.99
N GLU A 248 -13.77 -16.78 -28.57
CA GLU A 248 -15.03 -16.03 -28.72
C GLU A 248 -15.07 -14.84 -27.74
N GLY A 249 -15.47 -13.65 -28.22
CA GLY A 249 -15.64 -12.45 -27.41
C GLY A 249 -17.06 -12.31 -26.85
N ASP A 250 -17.20 -11.71 -25.66
CA ASP A 250 -18.49 -11.49 -25.00
C ASP A 250 -19.43 -10.60 -25.83
N SER A 251 -20.64 -11.11 -26.11
CA SER A 251 -21.66 -10.47 -26.94
C SER A 251 -22.48 -9.40 -26.19
N THR A 252 -21.83 -8.53 -25.42
CA THR A 252 -22.50 -7.45 -24.68
C THR A 252 -21.78 -6.12 -24.82
N SER A 253 -21.48 -5.70 -26.05
CA SER A 253 -21.17 -4.31 -26.38
C SER A 253 -21.19 -4.10 -27.89
N ASP A 254 -22.38 -3.91 -28.50
CA ASP A 254 -22.71 -2.64 -29.17
C ASP A 254 -24.09 -2.62 -29.88
N SER A 255 -24.69 -1.43 -29.89
CA SER A 255 -25.81 -0.94 -30.71
C SER A 255 -27.27 -1.31 -30.38
N SER A 256 -27.94 -0.44 -29.60
CA SER A 256 -29.21 0.15 -30.04
C SER A 256 -29.48 1.48 -29.30
N VAL A 257 -29.10 2.56 -29.96
CA VAL A 257 -29.58 3.91 -29.71
C VAL A 257 -31.04 3.96 -30.10
N HIS A 258 -31.94 4.10 -29.13
CA HIS A 258 -33.24 4.71 -29.35
C HIS A 258 -33.44 5.90 -28.41
N ARG A 259 -33.70 7.03 -29.06
CA ARG A 259 -34.13 8.32 -28.52
C ARG A 259 -35.15 8.17 -27.39
N SER A 260 -34.90 8.83 -26.28
CA SER A 260 -35.94 9.55 -25.56
C SER A 260 -35.39 10.92 -25.17
N GLU A 261 -35.96 11.95 -25.80
CA GLU A 261 -35.89 13.33 -25.35
C GLU A 261 -36.36 13.42 -23.89
N GLY A 262 -35.73 14.30 -23.12
CA GLY A 262 -36.08 14.50 -21.72
C GLY A 262 -35.27 15.62 -21.11
N GLY A 263 -35.57 16.83 -21.56
CA GLY A 263 -35.07 18.06 -20.96
C GLY A 263 -35.52 18.20 -19.50
N LEU A 264 -34.69 18.96 -18.80
CA LEU A 264 -34.84 19.45 -17.45
C LEU A 264 -36.23 20.12 -17.23
N GLU A 265 -36.98 19.70 -16.22
CA GLU A 265 -37.89 20.61 -15.54
C GLU A 265 -37.95 20.31 -14.04
N VAL A 266 -37.40 21.27 -13.28
CA VAL A 266 -37.56 21.43 -11.85
C VAL A 266 -38.94 22.05 -11.62
N ALA A 267 -39.94 21.25 -11.29
CA ALA A 267 -41.16 21.66 -10.60
C ALA A 267 -42.02 20.45 -10.27
N VAL A 268 -42.81 20.56 -9.20
CA VAL A 268 -43.87 19.63 -8.77
C VAL A 268 -43.42 18.44 -7.92
N LEU A 269 -43.18 18.73 -6.63
CA LEU A 269 -43.59 17.80 -5.57
C LEU A 269 -44.30 18.59 -4.46
N GLY A 270 -45.37 19.24 -4.88
CA GLY A 270 -46.35 19.89 -4.03
C GLY A 270 -47.74 19.42 -4.39
N HIS A 271 -48.02 18.11 -4.35
CA HIS A 271 -49.37 17.52 -4.34
C HIS A 271 -49.28 16.03 -3.96
N ALA A 272 -49.05 15.77 -2.67
CA ALA A 272 -49.32 14.48 -2.03
C ALA A 272 -49.38 14.67 -0.50
N ILE A 273 -50.18 15.64 -0.05
CA ILE A 273 -50.59 15.79 1.36
C ILE A 273 -52.08 16.07 1.35
N SER A 274 -52.89 15.03 1.11
CA SER A 274 -54.33 15.09 1.40
C SER A 274 -54.97 13.76 1.77
N ASP A 275 -54.32 12.61 1.60
CA ASP A 275 -54.94 11.30 1.90
C ASP A 275 -54.12 10.46 2.89
N ILE A 276 -54.02 10.95 4.14
CA ILE A 276 -53.63 10.11 5.28
C ILE A 276 -54.87 9.95 6.19
N PRO A 277 -55.40 8.72 6.38
CA PRO A 277 -56.53 8.48 7.27
C PRO A 277 -56.18 8.77 8.75
N PRO A 278 -57.15 9.20 9.57
CA PRO A 278 -56.88 9.75 10.90
C PRO A 278 -56.80 8.65 11.97
N THR A 279 -55.78 7.78 11.92
CA THR A 279 -55.49 6.86 13.04
C THR A 279 -54.00 6.53 13.12
N VAL A 280 -53.15 7.48 13.51
CA VAL A 280 -51.77 7.19 13.91
C VAL A 280 -51.34 8.08 15.08
N ASP A 281 -50.72 7.45 16.08
CA ASP A 281 -50.32 8.02 17.36
C ASP A 281 -49.36 9.24 17.26
N LYS A 282 -49.51 10.18 18.20
CA LYS A 282 -48.76 11.47 18.25
C LYS A 282 -47.23 11.29 18.37
N THR A 283 -46.76 10.13 18.85
CA THR A 283 -45.33 9.79 19.01
C THR A 283 -44.65 9.48 17.67
N THR A 284 -45.35 8.78 16.77
CA THR A 284 -44.89 8.44 15.42
C THR A 284 -44.79 9.67 14.50
N ALA A 285 -45.73 10.61 14.60
CA ALA A 285 -45.70 11.85 13.82
C ALA A 285 -44.52 12.76 14.23
N MET A 286 -44.12 12.74 15.50
CA MET A 286 -42.99 13.52 16.01
C MET A 286 -41.64 12.92 15.59
N ALA A 287 -41.54 11.58 15.51
CA ALA A 287 -40.39 10.87 14.96
C ALA A 287 -40.23 11.09 13.45
N LEU A 288 -41.34 11.09 12.71
CA LEU A 288 -41.34 11.39 11.27
C LEU A 288 -40.91 12.83 11.00
N ARG A 289 -41.40 13.80 11.78
CA ARG A 289 -40.96 15.21 11.69
C ARG A 289 -39.48 15.40 12.00
N ARG A 290 -38.94 14.71 13.01
CA ARG A 290 -37.50 14.75 13.32
C ARG A 290 -36.66 14.12 12.21
N SER A 291 -37.12 13.02 11.64
CA SER A 291 -36.45 12.34 10.52
C SER A 291 -36.48 13.18 9.25
N LEU A 292 -37.61 13.85 8.98
CA LEU A 292 -37.74 14.78 7.86
C LEU A 292 -36.88 16.03 8.05
N PHE A 293 -36.75 16.54 9.27
CA PHE A 293 -35.87 17.67 9.59
C PHE A 293 -34.38 17.30 9.46
N LEU A 294 -34.00 16.07 9.83
CA LEU A 294 -32.66 15.50 9.59
C LEU A 294 -32.38 15.32 8.10
N LEU A 295 -33.36 14.84 7.32
CA LEU A 295 -33.27 14.70 5.86
C LEU A 295 -33.18 16.07 5.15
N LEU A 296 -33.94 17.06 5.61
CA LEU A 296 -33.88 18.44 5.11
C LEU A 296 -32.59 19.17 5.51
N ALA A 297 -32.02 18.86 6.68
CA ALA A 297 -30.70 19.35 7.08
C ALA A 297 -29.56 18.73 6.24
N SER A 298 -29.70 17.47 5.81
CA SER A 298 -28.73 16.83 4.90
C SER A 298 -28.76 17.35 3.45
N SER A 299 -29.87 17.95 3.00
CA SER A 299 -29.95 18.60 1.68
C SER A 299 -29.28 19.97 1.60
N CYS A 300 -28.83 20.54 2.72
CA CYS A 300 -27.99 21.75 2.75
C CYS A 300 -26.49 21.43 2.72
N ALA A 301 -26.10 20.17 2.58
CA ALA A 301 -24.72 19.82 2.29
C ALA A 301 -24.42 20.15 0.83
N GLU A 302 -23.62 21.21 0.59
CA GLU A 302 -22.88 21.31 -0.67
C GLU A 302 -22.13 19.99 -0.89
N ALA A 303 -22.16 19.48 -2.12
CA ALA A 303 -21.49 18.24 -2.48
C ALA A 303 -20.05 18.24 -1.93
N PHE A 304 -19.77 17.34 -0.99
CA PHE A 304 -18.48 17.28 -0.32
C PHE A 304 -17.42 16.87 -1.35
N TYR A 305 -16.60 17.82 -1.80
CA TYR A 305 -15.45 17.57 -2.65
C TYR A 305 -14.40 16.83 -1.83
N ILE A 306 -14.12 15.57 -2.19
CA ILE A 306 -12.98 14.81 -1.68
C ILE A 306 -11.84 15.00 -2.67
N PRO A 307 -10.78 15.77 -2.33
CA PRO A 307 -9.61 15.92 -3.19
C PRO A 307 -9.06 14.54 -3.59
N GLY A 308 -8.83 14.34 -4.89
CA GLY A 308 -8.29 13.09 -5.42
C GLY A 308 -9.33 12.04 -5.87
N TRP A 309 -10.63 12.27 -5.68
CA TRP A 309 -11.71 11.37 -6.13
C TRP A 309 -12.50 11.89 -7.33
N SER A 310 -12.52 13.21 -7.55
CA SER A 310 -13.20 13.82 -8.70
C SER A 310 -12.21 14.15 -9.83
N VAL A 311 -12.53 13.74 -11.05
CA VAL A 311 -11.78 14.09 -12.25
C VAL A 311 -11.89 15.59 -12.49
N LYS A 312 -10.75 16.30 -12.49
CA LYS A 312 -10.68 17.70 -12.94
C LYS A 312 -10.20 17.72 -14.38
N SER A 313 -11.07 18.15 -15.30
CA SER A 313 -10.76 18.34 -16.71
C SER A 313 -10.37 19.79 -16.99
N TYR A 314 -9.39 19.98 -17.87
CA TYR A 314 -8.84 21.26 -18.29
C TYR A 314 -9.02 21.43 -19.81
N LYS A 315 -9.28 22.65 -20.26
CA LYS A 315 -9.35 22.97 -21.69
C LYS A 315 -8.01 23.51 -22.21
N ASP A 316 -7.81 23.44 -23.52
CA ASP A 316 -6.63 24.06 -24.15
C ASP A 316 -6.59 25.56 -23.89
N GLY A 317 -5.41 26.07 -23.51
CA GLY A 317 -5.22 27.46 -23.12
C GLY A 317 -5.68 27.80 -21.69
N GLU A 318 -6.25 26.85 -20.93
CA GLU A 318 -6.57 27.05 -19.52
C GLU A 318 -5.29 27.03 -18.66
N ALA A 319 -5.20 27.92 -17.68
CA ALA A 319 -4.07 27.95 -16.78
C ALA A 319 -4.23 26.95 -15.63
N ILE A 320 -3.15 26.22 -15.33
CA ILE A 320 -3.08 25.27 -14.22
C ILE A 320 -2.17 25.85 -13.14
N PRO A 321 -2.65 26.03 -11.89
CA PRO A 321 -1.82 26.57 -10.82
C PRO A 321 -0.74 25.56 -10.45
N LEU A 322 0.53 25.99 -10.48
CA LEU A 322 1.65 25.28 -9.87
C LEU A 322 1.78 25.71 -8.41
N LEU A 323 1.65 24.75 -7.51
CA LEU A 323 1.74 24.95 -6.08
C LEU A 323 3.09 24.47 -5.56
N VAL A 324 3.64 25.20 -4.61
CA VAL A 324 4.94 24.94 -4.00
C VAL A 324 4.72 24.72 -2.51
N ASN A 325 5.39 23.73 -1.92
CA ASN A 325 5.22 23.37 -0.52
C ASN A 325 6.49 23.61 0.31
N LYS A 326 7.34 22.59 0.40
CA LYS A 326 8.48 22.56 1.33
C LYS A 326 9.66 21.84 0.71
N VAL A 327 10.82 22.02 1.33
CA VAL A 327 12.00 21.21 1.09
C VAL A 327 12.23 20.25 2.25
N TYR A 328 12.66 19.03 1.93
CA TYR A 328 13.00 17.99 2.91
C TYR A 328 14.27 17.27 2.47
N SER A 329 14.92 16.57 3.39
CA SER A 329 16.15 15.80 3.15
C SER A 329 16.02 14.45 3.82
N ASP A 330 16.63 13.40 3.28
CA ASP A 330 16.69 12.09 3.95
C ASP A 330 17.68 12.08 5.13
N ASN A 331 18.68 12.96 5.09
CA ASN A 331 19.75 13.07 6.10
C ASN A 331 19.35 13.87 7.34
N THR A 332 18.27 14.66 7.30
CA THR A 332 17.81 15.46 8.45
C THR A 332 16.30 15.40 8.61
N GLN A 333 15.77 15.58 9.83
CA GLN A 333 14.31 15.60 10.05
C GLN A 333 13.72 17.02 9.90
N LEU A 334 14.55 18.03 9.65
CA LEU A 334 14.14 19.42 9.56
C LEU A 334 13.71 19.76 8.13
N GLN A 335 12.47 20.25 8.02
CA GLN A 335 11.89 20.72 6.76
C GLN A 335 11.84 22.24 6.76
N TYR A 336 11.87 22.86 5.58
CA TYR A 336 11.76 24.33 5.44
C TYR A 336 10.75 24.67 4.35
N ALA A 337 10.02 25.77 4.49
CA ALA A 337 9.14 26.21 3.41
C ALA A 337 10.02 26.65 2.23
N TYR A 338 9.59 26.35 1.01
CA TYR A 338 10.43 26.59 -0.18
C TYR A 338 10.77 28.08 -0.36
N TYR A 339 9.80 28.97 -0.13
CA TYR A 339 10.00 30.42 -0.26
C TYR A 339 10.68 31.09 0.95
N ASP A 340 10.83 30.39 2.08
CA ASP A 340 11.59 30.90 3.23
C ASP A 340 13.11 30.76 3.01
N LEU A 341 13.52 30.07 1.94
CA LEU A 341 14.93 29.86 1.63
C LEU A 341 15.55 31.12 1.02
N PRO A 342 16.70 31.60 1.56
CA PRO A 342 17.24 32.92 1.19
C PRO A 342 17.81 32.97 -0.23
N PHE A 343 18.10 31.83 -0.85
CA PHE A 343 18.68 31.71 -2.19
C PHE A 343 17.64 31.40 -3.29
N ILE A 344 16.35 31.38 -2.94
CA ILE A 344 15.24 31.12 -3.87
C ILE A 344 14.53 32.43 -4.25
N CYS A 345 13.94 32.46 -5.44
CA CYS A 345 13.10 33.58 -5.90
C CYS A 345 11.90 33.77 -4.95
N PRO A 346 11.73 34.96 -4.35
CA PRO A 346 10.52 35.26 -3.60
C PRO A 346 9.33 35.42 -4.56
N PRO A 347 8.10 35.11 -4.13
CA PRO A 347 6.92 35.28 -4.95
C PRO A 347 6.70 36.77 -5.29
N THR A 348 6.34 37.07 -6.53
CA THR A 348 6.17 38.46 -7.00
C THR A 348 4.89 39.14 -6.51
N GLY A 349 3.90 38.36 -6.08
CA GLY A 349 2.57 38.87 -5.73
C GLY A 349 1.71 39.26 -6.94
N ALA A 350 2.13 38.89 -8.16
CA ALA A 350 1.37 39.15 -9.38
C ALA A 350 0.12 38.25 -9.48
N SER A 351 -0.90 38.74 -10.19
CA SER A 351 -2.05 37.94 -10.61
C SER A 351 -1.78 37.34 -11.99
N HIS A 352 -1.81 36.02 -12.10
CA HIS A 352 -1.61 35.31 -13.36
C HIS A 352 -2.95 34.98 -14.03
N ALA A 353 -2.97 34.94 -15.36
CA ALA A 353 -4.17 34.61 -16.12
C ALA A 353 -4.71 33.22 -15.73
N GLY A 354 -5.97 33.14 -15.31
CA GLY A 354 -6.64 31.87 -14.97
C GLY A 354 -6.45 31.36 -13.53
N SER A 355 -5.68 32.06 -12.68
CA SER A 355 -5.62 31.77 -11.24
C SER A 355 -6.42 32.79 -10.43
N SER A 356 -7.29 32.32 -9.53
CA SER A 356 -8.06 33.21 -8.63
C SER A 356 -7.23 33.75 -7.46
N LEU A 357 -6.03 33.21 -7.27
CA LEU A 357 -5.12 33.51 -6.15
C LEU A 357 -3.87 34.22 -6.70
N LEU A 358 -3.33 35.13 -5.88
CA LEU A 358 -2.10 35.85 -6.17
C LEU A 358 -0.89 34.94 -5.94
N SER A 359 0.19 35.17 -6.66
CA SER A 359 1.46 34.48 -6.38
C SER A 359 1.92 34.74 -4.93
N GLY A 360 2.38 33.68 -4.26
CA GLY A 360 2.77 33.71 -2.84
C GLY A 360 1.61 33.61 -1.86
N GLN A 361 0.35 33.64 -2.31
CA GLN A 361 -0.80 33.45 -1.42
C GLN A 361 -0.86 31.99 -0.94
N SER A 362 -1.04 31.79 0.37
CA SER A 362 -1.18 30.47 0.97
C SER A 362 -2.58 29.91 0.78
N ILE A 363 -2.65 28.60 0.53
CA ILE A 363 -3.91 27.88 0.43
C ILE A 363 -4.40 27.51 1.82
N SER A 364 -5.73 27.50 2.03
CA SER A 364 -6.32 27.00 3.27
C SER A 364 -6.03 25.51 3.44
N LEU A 365 -5.17 25.20 4.41
CA LEU A 365 -4.76 23.83 4.72
C LEU A 365 -5.73 23.17 5.70
N ASN A 366 -5.94 21.86 5.53
CA ASN A 366 -6.62 21.05 6.53
C ASN A 366 -5.69 20.75 7.73
N LEU A 367 -6.27 20.31 8.86
CA LEU A 367 -5.51 20.09 10.10
C LEU A 367 -4.32 19.13 9.91
N GLY A 368 -4.51 18.09 9.12
CA GLY A 368 -3.49 17.08 8.83
C GLY A 368 -2.35 17.60 7.95
N GLU A 369 -2.63 18.46 6.96
CA GLU A 369 -1.60 19.17 6.19
C GLU A 369 -0.77 20.09 7.10
N VAL A 370 -1.42 20.82 8.01
CA VAL A 370 -0.72 21.66 8.98
C VAL A 370 0.15 20.81 9.93
N LEU A 371 -0.38 19.69 10.42
CA LEU A 371 0.34 18.75 11.29
C LEU A 371 1.52 18.05 10.59
N ARG A 372 1.44 17.87 9.26
CA ARG A 372 2.55 17.36 8.43
C ARG A 372 3.62 18.42 8.16
N GLY A 373 3.39 19.68 8.58
CA GLY A 373 4.30 20.79 8.33
C GLY A 373 4.22 21.34 6.90
N ASP A 374 3.09 21.16 6.22
CA ASP A 374 2.89 21.71 4.88
C ASP A 374 2.70 23.23 4.92
N ARG A 375 3.26 23.89 3.91
CA ARG A 375 3.28 25.34 3.67
C ARG A 375 3.02 25.59 2.18
N ILE A 376 1.81 25.25 1.74
CA ILE A 376 1.46 25.29 0.33
C ILE A 376 1.11 26.71 -0.10
N THR A 377 1.83 27.21 -1.09
CA THR A 377 1.68 28.55 -1.67
C THR A 377 1.63 28.47 -3.19
N GLN A 378 0.92 29.39 -3.84
CA GLN A 378 0.94 29.50 -5.29
C GLN A 378 2.28 30.09 -5.78
N SER A 379 2.79 29.55 -6.89
CA SER A 379 4.01 30.05 -7.55
C SER A 379 3.75 31.07 -8.65
N ASP A 380 4.83 31.76 -9.06
CA ASP A 380 4.88 32.64 -10.24
C ASP A 380 4.97 31.88 -11.58
N ILE A 381 5.06 30.54 -11.55
CA ILE A 381 5.25 29.74 -12.77
C ILE A 381 3.91 29.55 -13.47
N GLU A 382 3.84 29.99 -14.73
CA GLU A 382 2.63 29.87 -15.54
C GLU A 382 2.60 28.56 -16.33
N LEU A 383 1.70 27.66 -15.96
CA LEU A 383 1.38 26.48 -16.74
C LEU A 383 0.11 26.74 -17.54
N VAL A 384 0.21 26.77 -18.87
CA VAL A 384 -0.95 26.94 -19.77
C VAL A 384 -1.14 25.65 -20.55
N MET A 385 -2.31 25.03 -20.42
CA MET A 385 -2.63 23.72 -20.99
C MET A 385 -2.35 23.69 -22.50
N GLY A 386 -1.49 22.75 -22.93
CA GLY A 386 -1.15 22.52 -24.34
C GLY A 386 -0.19 23.53 -24.96
N LYS A 387 0.36 24.48 -24.19
CA LYS A 387 1.33 25.47 -24.68
C LYS A 387 2.73 25.17 -24.14
N ASP A 388 3.60 24.67 -25.03
CA ASP A 388 5.01 24.44 -24.72
C ASP A 388 5.77 25.78 -24.62
N GLN A 389 6.66 25.87 -23.63
CA GLN A 389 7.50 27.03 -23.35
C GLN A 389 8.94 26.54 -23.21
N THR A 390 9.80 26.89 -24.17
CA THR A 390 11.17 26.37 -24.24
C THR A 390 12.08 26.96 -23.18
N CYS A 391 11.92 28.24 -22.85
CA CYS A 391 12.61 28.89 -21.73
C CYS A 391 11.89 30.17 -21.34
N ASN A 392 11.68 30.36 -20.04
CA ASN A 392 11.23 31.60 -19.43
C ASN A 392 12.15 31.97 -18.25
N ALA A 393 12.49 33.24 -18.14
CA ALA A 393 13.14 33.77 -16.94
C ALA A 393 12.13 33.92 -15.80
N LEU A 394 12.49 33.44 -14.60
CA LEU A 394 11.67 33.57 -13.39
C LEU A 394 12.10 34.79 -12.58
N CYS A 395 13.35 34.79 -12.11
CA CYS A 395 13.96 35.92 -11.42
C CYS A 395 15.49 35.76 -11.37
N THR A 396 16.21 36.84 -11.07
CA THR A 396 17.62 36.78 -10.67
C THR A 396 17.73 37.07 -9.20
N LYS A 397 18.24 36.11 -8.42
CA LYS A 397 18.37 36.21 -6.97
C LYS A 397 19.81 36.52 -6.59
N THR A 398 20.02 37.68 -5.97
CA THR A 398 21.31 38.06 -5.40
C THR A 398 21.45 37.45 -3.99
N ILE A 399 22.58 36.79 -3.71
CA ILE A 399 22.82 36.10 -2.43
C ILE A 399 24.13 36.57 -1.77
N SER A 400 24.13 36.65 -0.43
CA SER A 400 25.31 36.97 0.38
C SER A 400 26.14 35.72 0.71
N ARG A 401 27.34 35.88 1.30
CA ARG A 401 28.15 34.75 1.80
C ARG A 401 27.42 33.90 2.85
N LYS A 402 26.60 34.52 3.69
CA LYS A 402 25.78 33.80 4.69
C LYS A 402 24.73 32.92 3.99
N ASP A 403 24.04 33.46 3.00
CA ASP A 403 23.02 32.74 2.24
C ASP A 403 23.65 31.63 1.39
N LEU A 404 24.85 31.87 0.86
CA LEU A 404 25.62 30.90 0.10
C LEU A 404 26.08 29.73 0.98
N ARG A 405 26.53 29.97 2.21
CA ARG A 405 26.81 28.89 3.18
C ARG A 405 25.56 28.06 3.43
N ARG A 406 24.42 28.72 3.63
CA ARG A 406 23.13 28.05 3.84
C ARG A 406 22.72 27.21 2.61
N ALA A 407 22.95 27.71 1.40
CA ALA A 407 22.71 26.98 0.16
C ALA A 407 23.63 25.75 0.05
N ARG A 408 24.93 25.89 0.32
CA ARG A 408 25.90 24.77 0.33
C ARG A 408 25.52 23.70 1.34
N GLU A 409 25.12 24.08 2.55
CA GLU A 409 24.62 23.14 3.57
C GLU A 409 23.42 22.36 3.04
N MET A 410 22.43 23.02 2.45
CA MET A 410 21.26 22.31 1.92
C MET A 410 21.59 21.40 0.74
N VAL A 411 22.53 21.78 -0.13
CA VAL A 411 23.00 20.91 -1.21
C VAL A 411 23.79 19.72 -0.65
N ARG A 412 24.65 19.95 0.34
CA ARG A 412 25.43 18.90 1.02
C ARG A 412 24.51 17.89 1.71
N ASP A 413 23.52 18.38 2.44
CA ASP A 413 22.58 17.57 3.20
C ASP A 413 21.51 16.94 2.28
N GLY A 414 21.53 17.22 0.97
CA GLY A 414 20.72 16.54 -0.04
C GLY A 414 19.24 16.95 -0.03
N TYR A 415 18.94 18.23 0.18
CA TYR A 415 17.55 18.71 0.18
C TYR A 415 16.88 18.58 -1.20
N VAL A 416 15.62 18.18 -1.15
CA VAL A 416 14.69 17.93 -2.25
C VAL A 416 13.48 18.84 -2.10
N ALA A 417 13.04 19.49 -3.18
CA ALA A 417 11.85 20.34 -3.20
C ALA A 417 10.58 19.56 -3.56
N GLU A 418 9.49 19.85 -2.84
CA GLU A 418 8.17 19.29 -3.07
C GLU A 418 7.24 20.32 -3.71
N TRP A 419 6.89 20.09 -4.98
CA TRP A 419 5.93 20.88 -5.75
C TRP A 419 4.70 20.05 -6.09
N ILE A 420 3.58 20.69 -6.41
CA ILE A 420 2.28 20.04 -6.60
C ILE A 420 1.55 20.66 -7.79
N VAL A 421 1.02 19.82 -8.68
CA VAL A 421 0.12 20.19 -9.79
C VAL A 421 -1.02 19.19 -9.84
N ASP A 422 -2.27 19.65 -9.86
CA ASP A 422 -3.48 18.81 -9.90
C ASP A 422 -3.48 17.65 -8.86
N ASN A 423 -3.06 17.97 -7.63
CA ASN A 423 -2.83 17.05 -6.51
C ASN A 423 -1.69 16.02 -6.69
N LEU A 424 -0.99 16.01 -7.83
CA LEU A 424 0.19 15.16 -8.03
C LEU A 424 1.46 15.86 -7.55
N PRO A 425 2.36 15.15 -6.86
CA PRO A 425 3.67 15.69 -6.54
C PRO A 425 4.54 15.76 -7.79
N GLY A 426 5.31 16.84 -7.92
CA GLY A 426 6.36 16.94 -8.93
C GLY A 426 7.45 15.94 -8.62
N ALA A 427 7.83 15.13 -9.59
CA ALA A 427 8.76 14.02 -9.36
C ALA A 427 9.89 14.00 -10.39
N THR A 428 11.05 13.55 -9.93
CA THR A 428 12.14 13.16 -10.82
C THR A 428 11.86 11.73 -11.28
N SER A 429 11.78 11.53 -12.59
CA SER A 429 11.54 10.19 -13.12
C SER A 429 12.85 9.47 -13.43
N PHE A 430 12.87 8.18 -13.13
CA PHE A 430 13.99 7.29 -13.38
C PHE A 430 13.53 6.16 -14.28
N VAL A 431 14.46 5.67 -15.09
CA VAL A 431 14.25 4.49 -15.93
C VAL A 431 15.16 3.40 -15.40
N THR A 432 14.59 2.23 -15.18
CA THR A 432 15.31 1.02 -14.76
C THR A 432 16.44 0.68 -15.75
N VAL A 433 17.48 -0.03 -15.28
CA VAL A 433 18.69 -0.31 -16.08
C VAL A 433 18.37 -1.09 -17.36
N ASP A 434 17.38 -1.98 -17.29
CA ASP A 434 16.81 -2.77 -18.39
C ASP A 434 15.83 -1.98 -19.27
N LYS A 435 15.58 -0.70 -18.96
CA LYS A 435 14.65 0.22 -19.66
C LYS A 435 13.21 -0.28 -19.77
N SER A 436 12.83 -1.28 -18.97
CA SER A 436 11.50 -1.88 -19.02
C SER A 436 10.46 -1.03 -18.29
N ARG A 437 10.88 -0.32 -17.24
CA ARG A 437 9.98 0.42 -16.34
C ARG A 437 10.52 1.81 -16.01
N LYS A 438 9.60 2.76 -15.94
CA LYS A 438 9.82 4.14 -15.47
C LYS A 438 9.17 4.28 -14.10
N TYR A 439 9.91 4.80 -13.11
CA TYR A 439 9.38 5.05 -11.77
C TYR A 439 9.65 6.50 -11.35
N TYR A 440 8.81 7.02 -10.44
CA TYR A 440 8.82 8.43 -10.04
C TYR A 440 9.27 8.55 -8.59
N ALA A 441 10.35 9.30 -8.36
CA ALA A 441 10.71 9.74 -7.01
C ALA A 441 10.11 11.12 -6.78
N ALA A 442 9.24 11.26 -5.78
CA ALA A 442 8.62 12.54 -5.49
C ALA A 442 9.69 13.58 -5.09
N GLY A 443 9.54 14.78 -5.63
CA GLY A 443 10.46 15.91 -5.51
C GLY A 443 11.65 15.88 -6.47
N PHE A 444 12.44 16.95 -6.41
CA PHE A 444 13.68 17.09 -7.17
C PHE A 444 14.79 17.75 -6.33
N LYS A 445 16.04 17.39 -6.59
CA LYS A 445 17.19 17.89 -5.81
C LYS A 445 17.47 19.36 -6.11
N MET A 446 17.76 20.13 -5.06
CA MET A 446 18.12 21.55 -5.17
C MET A 446 19.50 21.79 -5.80
N GLY A 447 20.37 20.79 -5.77
CA GLY A 447 21.72 20.87 -6.31
C GLY A 447 22.45 19.54 -6.19
N TYR A 448 23.74 19.55 -6.54
CA TYR A 448 24.61 18.39 -6.41
C TYR A 448 26.02 18.81 -5.99
N LYS A 449 26.78 17.85 -5.45
CA LYS A 449 28.19 18.01 -5.12
C LYS A 449 29.03 17.25 -6.14
N ASP A 450 30.16 17.81 -6.51
CA ASP A 450 31.18 17.14 -7.33
C ASP A 450 32.54 17.18 -6.63
N ILE A 451 33.41 16.24 -6.96
CA ILE A 451 34.77 16.16 -6.42
C ILE A 451 35.73 16.53 -7.52
N GLU A 452 36.45 17.63 -7.32
CA GLU A 452 37.47 18.04 -8.27
C GLU A 452 38.65 17.06 -8.25
N ILE A 453 38.87 16.38 -9.38
CA ILE A 453 39.85 15.26 -9.53
C ILE A 453 41.27 15.67 -9.12
N ASN A 454 41.67 16.94 -9.36
CA ASN A 454 43.03 17.41 -9.14
C ASN A 454 43.30 17.90 -7.70
N SER A 455 42.27 18.37 -6.99
CA SER A 455 42.43 18.99 -5.67
C SER A 455 41.82 18.15 -4.54
N GLY A 456 40.95 17.18 -4.87
CA GLY A 456 40.14 16.45 -3.91
C GLY A 456 39.10 17.32 -3.19
N LYS A 457 38.93 18.58 -3.59
CA LYS A 457 37.98 19.50 -2.97
C LYS A 457 36.56 19.24 -3.44
N HIS A 458 35.62 19.36 -2.51
CA HIS A 458 34.19 19.30 -2.79
C HIS A 458 33.71 20.64 -3.36
N ARG A 459 33.15 20.62 -4.57
CA ARG A 459 32.45 21.76 -5.17
C ARG A 459 30.94 21.52 -5.11
N PHE A 460 30.19 22.60 -4.89
CA PHE A 460 28.75 22.56 -4.74
C PHE A 460 28.09 23.35 -5.85
N TYR A 461 27.12 22.74 -6.53
CA TYR A 461 26.38 23.32 -7.65
C TYR A 461 24.90 23.40 -7.31
N ILE A 462 24.27 24.51 -7.71
CA ILE A 462 22.83 24.71 -7.53
C ILE A 462 22.09 24.48 -8.84
N ASN A 463 20.93 23.85 -8.75
CA ASN A 463 20.03 23.68 -9.88
C ASN A 463 19.14 24.92 -10.00
N ASN A 464 19.41 25.76 -10.99
CA ASN A 464 18.71 27.01 -11.24
C ASN A 464 17.85 26.98 -12.52
N HIS A 465 17.94 25.92 -13.33
CA HIS A 465 17.03 25.68 -14.45
C HIS A 465 16.12 24.48 -14.18
N LEU A 466 14.81 24.68 -14.32
CA LEU A 466 13.78 23.68 -14.02
C LEU A 466 12.97 23.36 -15.28
N THR A 467 13.11 22.14 -15.79
CA THR A 467 12.32 21.63 -16.90
C THR A 467 11.11 20.87 -16.37
N ILE A 468 9.94 21.46 -16.53
CA ILE A 468 8.65 20.92 -16.13
C ILE A 468 8.05 20.16 -17.30
N VAL A 469 7.70 18.90 -17.10
CA VAL A 469 7.00 18.09 -18.10
C VAL A 469 5.69 17.62 -17.50
N ILE A 470 4.58 18.11 -18.04
CA ILE A 470 3.23 17.68 -17.65
C ILE A 470 2.74 16.65 -18.66
N ARG A 471 2.49 15.44 -18.18
CA ARG A 471 1.81 14.43 -18.98
C ARG A 471 0.32 14.57 -18.85
N TYR A 472 -0.38 14.54 -19.97
CA TYR A 472 -1.82 14.65 -20.02
C TYR A 472 -2.42 13.60 -20.95
N ARG A 473 -3.73 13.39 -20.84
CA ARG A 473 -4.50 12.65 -21.84
C ARG A 473 -5.87 13.27 -22.03
N LYS A 474 -6.62 12.79 -23.01
CA LYS A 474 -8.03 13.16 -23.18
C LYS A 474 -8.86 12.72 -21.97
N ALA A 475 -9.72 13.61 -21.46
CA ALA A 475 -10.58 13.31 -20.32
C ALA A 475 -11.56 12.15 -20.65
N PRO A 476 -11.89 11.27 -19.70
CA PRO A 476 -12.87 10.22 -19.95
C PRO A 476 -14.31 10.78 -20.05
N GLY A 477 -15.15 10.13 -20.86
CA GLY A 477 -16.58 10.46 -20.98
C GLY A 477 -16.90 11.77 -21.72
N LYS A 478 -18.03 12.40 -21.37
CA LYS A 478 -18.58 13.60 -22.05
C LYS A 478 -17.64 14.81 -22.03
N ASP A 479 -16.78 14.90 -21.03
CA ASP A 479 -15.81 16.00 -20.94
C ASP A 479 -14.69 15.84 -21.97
N GLY A 480 -14.26 14.62 -22.26
CA GLY A 480 -13.33 14.34 -23.35
C GLY A 480 -13.91 14.67 -24.72
N GLU A 481 -15.18 14.34 -24.94
CA GLU A 481 -15.90 14.69 -26.18
C GLU A 481 -15.97 16.22 -26.39
N ARG A 482 -15.98 16.99 -25.30
CA ARG A 482 -15.91 18.47 -25.31
C ARG A 482 -14.49 19.03 -25.41
N GLY A 483 -13.49 18.18 -25.65
CA GLY A 483 -12.08 18.57 -25.74
C GLY A 483 -11.38 18.76 -24.40
N GLY A 484 -11.96 18.29 -23.30
CA GLY A 484 -11.34 18.30 -21.99
C GLY A 484 -10.16 17.33 -21.91
N ARG A 485 -9.11 17.74 -21.18
CA ARG A 485 -7.89 16.97 -20.94
C ARG A 485 -7.65 16.83 -19.44
N VAL A 486 -6.98 15.76 -19.04
CA VAL A 486 -6.68 15.47 -17.62
C VAL A 486 -5.18 15.27 -17.45
N VAL A 487 -4.64 15.75 -16.33
CA VAL A 487 -3.23 15.58 -15.99
C VAL A 487 -3.02 14.19 -15.39
N VAL A 488 -2.03 13.45 -15.91
CA VAL A 488 -1.71 12.08 -15.50
C VAL A 488 -0.33 11.93 -14.87
N ALA A 489 0.63 12.82 -15.15
CA ALA A 489 1.91 12.82 -14.44
C ALA A 489 2.52 14.22 -14.39
N PHE A 490 3.31 14.47 -13.34
CA PHE A 490 4.06 15.72 -13.15
C PHE A 490 5.54 15.41 -12.95
N GLU A 491 6.35 15.68 -13.97
CA GLU A 491 7.79 15.48 -13.97
C GLU A 491 8.53 16.81 -13.84
N VAL A 492 9.61 16.82 -13.05
CA VAL A 492 10.53 17.95 -12.94
C VAL A 492 11.94 17.44 -13.12
N TYR A 493 12.64 17.97 -14.12
CA TYR A 493 14.06 17.76 -14.33
C TYR A 493 14.81 19.03 -14.03
N THR A 494 16.00 18.89 -13.44
CA THR A 494 16.78 20.02 -13.00
C THR A 494 18.13 20.05 -13.68
N LYS A 495 18.59 21.26 -14.00
CA LYS A 495 19.92 21.52 -14.54
C LYS A 495 20.57 22.68 -13.78
N SER A 496 21.90 22.62 -13.66
CA SER A 496 22.72 23.72 -13.17
C SER A 496 23.30 24.45 -14.37
N VAL A 497 22.94 25.72 -14.54
CA VAL A 497 23.30 26.57 -15.69
C VAL A 497 24.05 27.78 -15.20
N GLY A 498 25.31 27.91 -15.60
CA GLY A 498 26.22 28.96 -15.18
C GLY A 498 25.89 30.36 -15.71
N PRO A 499 26.83 31.31 -15.52
CA PRO A 499 26.67 32.73 -15.86
C PRO A 499 27.03 33.05 -17.32
N GLU A 500 26.90 32.10 -18.25
CA GLU A 500 27.14 32.31 -19.69
C GLU A 500 26.25 33.42 -20.28
N LYS A 501 26.55 33.84 -21.53
CA LYS A 501 25.79 34.89 -22.20
C LYS A 501 24.31 34.50 -22.26
N ARG A 502 23.47 35.34 -21.66
CA ARG A 502 22.02 35.24 -21.70
C ARG A 502 21.47 36.19 -22.75
N LEU A 503 20.40 35.76 -23.39
CA LEU A 503 19.60 36.58 -24.29
C LEU A 503 18.91 37.73 -23.52
N GLU A 504 18.37 38.73 -24.22
CA GLU A 504 17.70 39.88 -23.60
C GLU A 504 16.47 39.48 -22.74
N ASP A 505 15.89 38.32 -23.01
CA ASP A 505 14.79 37.72 -22.26
C ASP A 505 15.24 36.97 -20.98
N GLY A 506 16.55 36.94 -20.70
CA GLY A 506 17.16 36.30 -19.53
C GLY A 506 17.44 34.80 -19.70
N CYS A 507 17.13 34.22 -20.86
CA CYS A 507 17.35 32.80 -21.15
C CYS A 507 18.79 32.50 -21.60
N PRO A 508 19.32 31.30 -21.29
CA PRO A 508 20.62 30.86 -21.81
C PRO A 508 20.59 30.72 -23.34
N GLU A 509 21.73 30.96 -24.00
CA GLU A 509 21.86 30.87 -25.46
C GLU A 509 21.64 29.43 -26.00
N ASP A 510 22.16 28.42 -25.28
CA ASP A 510 21.86 27.01 -25.52
C ASP A 510 21.57 26.28 -24.19
N LEU A 511 20.46 25.54 -24.14
CA LEU A 511 20.02 24.73 -23.00
C LEU A 511 20.42 23.25 -23.13
N SER A 512 20.88 22.85 -24.31
CA SER A 512 21.28 21.48 -24.63
C SER A 512 22.76 21.21 -24.32
N GLU A 513 23.64 22.19 -24.56
CA GLU A 513 25.07 22.15 -24.24
C GLU A 513 25.41 23.23 -23.20
N VAL A 514 25.36 22.88 -21.91
CA VAL A 514 25.77 23.79 -20.83
C VAL A 514 27.30 23.67 -20.66
N GLU A 515 28.06 24.70 -21.01
CA GLU A 515 29.52 24.66 -20.91
C GLU A 515 30.00 24.71 -19.44
N THR A 516 29.30 25.47 -18.60
CA THR A 516 29.66 25.71 -17.20
C THR A 516 28.46 25.60 -16.24
N PRO A 517 28.52 24.74 -15.21
CA PRO A 517 27.48 24.67 -14.18
C PRO A 517 27.56 25.85 -13.20
N MET A 518 26.45 26.15 -12.52
CA MET A 518 26.35 27.23 -11.53
C MET A 518 26.97 26.82 -10.19
N GLU A 519 28.26 27.11 -10.02
CA GLU A 519 28.99 26.85 -8.78
C GLU A 519 28.58 27.84 -7.68
N LEU A 520 28.26 27.32 -6.49
CA LEU A 520 28.04 28.12 -5.29
C LEU A 520 29.39 28.58 -4.72
N TYR A 521 30.07 29.48 -5.42
CA TYR A 521 31.37 30.02 -5.02
C TYR A 521 31.50 31.51 -5.35
N ILE A 522 31.88 32.28 -4.33
CA ILE A 522 32.25 33.69 -4.48
C ILE A 522 33.76 33.78 -4.37
N LYS A 523 34.42 34.30 -5.41
CA LYS A 523 35.86 34.55 -5.39
C LYS A 523 36.19 35.54 -4.26
N PRO A 524 37.15 35.23 -3.38
CA PRO A 524 37.58 36.17 -2.35
C PRO A 524 38.20 37.42 -2.98
N ASN A 525 37.92 38.58 -2.38
CA ASN A 525 38.42 39.87 -2.87
C ASN A 525 39.92 40.00 -2.53
N SER A 526 40.81 39.48 -3.38
CA SER A 526 42.24 39.32 -3.06
C SER A 526 43.08 40.61 -3.10
N THR A 527 42.45 41.78 -3.26
CA THR A 527 43.17 43.05 -3.43
C THR A 527 43.91 43.50 -2.17
N ASP A 528 43.47 43.10 -0.95
CA ASP A 528 44.19 43.43 0.29
C ASP A 528 45.19 42.35 0.74
N PHE A 529 44.93 41.06 0.48
CA PHE A 529 45.80 39.97 0.96
C PHE A 529 47.06 39.74 0.12
N SER A 530 46.99 39.99 -1.19
CA SER A 530 48.14 39.83 -2.10
C SER A 530 49.23 40.90 -1.89
N SER A 531 48.86 42.06 -1.31
CA SER A 531 49.82 43.11 -0.94
C SER A 531 50.55 42.84 0.37
N GLN A 532 49.97 42.03 1.27
CA GLN A 532 50.47 41.80 2.62
C GLN A 532 51.42 40.59 2.74
N TYR A 533 51.38 39.63 1.79
CA TYR A 533 52.24 38.44 1.79
C TYR A 533 52.80 38.11 0.39
N SER A 534 53.59 39.02 -0.18
CA SER A 534 54.17 38.85 -1.53
C SER A 534 55.24 37.75 -1.64
N GLN A 535 55.64 37.11 -0.53
CA GLN A 535 56.72 36.11 -0.50
C GLN A 535 56.41 34.82 0.27
N SER A 536 55.15 34.53 0.57
CA SER A 536 54.78 33.28 1.26
C SER A 536 53.88 32.42 0.37
N SER A 537 54.18 31.11 0.26
CA SER A 537 53.32 30.10 -0.39
C SER A 537 52.09 29.73 0.44
N TYR A 538 51.83 30.43 1.55
CA TYR A 538 50.73 30.16 2.45
C TYR A 538 49.39 30.58 1.82
N SER A 539 48.58 29.59 1.45
CA SER A 539 47.15 29.79 1.19
C SER A 539 46.38 29.54 2.49
N PRO A 540 45.62 30.51 3.02
CA PRO A 540 44.83 30.29 4.23
C PRO A 540 43.75 29.22 3.99
N PRO A 541 43.38 28.43 5.04
CA PRO A 541 42.28 27.49 4.95
C PRO A 541 40.95 28.23 4.68
N GLU A 542 40.05 27.61 3.89
CA GLU A 542 38.77 28.20 3.45
C GLU A 542 37.91 28.79 4.58
N ASN A 543 38.07 28.31 5.82
CA ASN A 543 37.35 28.80 6.99
C ASN A 543 37.73 30.24 7.41
N GLU A 544 38.87 30.77 6.96
CA GLU A 544 39.31 32.16 7.25
C GLU A 544 38.88 33.16 6.14
N LEU A 545 38.29 32.70 5.04
CA LEU A 545 37.80 33.53 3.91
C LEU A 545 36.29 33.83 3.99
N ASP A 546 35.67 33.55 5.15
CA ASP A 546 34.23 33.63 5.42
C ASP A 546 33.81 34.93 6.14
N GLU A 547 34.69 35.93 6.26
CA GLU A 547 34.32 37.27 6.70
C GLU A 547 33.39 37.93 5.67
N ASP A 548 32.35 38.63 6.15
CA ASP A 548 31.32 39.26 5.32
C ASP A 548 31.91 40.51 4.62
N ASP A 549 32.63 40.29 3.53
CA ASP A 549 33.27 41.30 2.68
C ASP A 549 32.27 42.06 1.77
N GLY A 550 30.97 41.82 1.93
CA GLY A 550 29.91 42.41 1.12
C GLY A 550 29.80 41.86 -0.31
N ALA A 551 30.57 40.82 -0.67
CA ALA A 551 30.49 40.22 -1.99
C ALA A 551 29.20 39.42 -2.17
N THR A 552 28.58 39.58 -3.35
CA THR A 552 27.31 38.92 -3.72
C THR A 552 27.49 38.00 -4.92
N LEU A 553 26.64 36.96 -5.00
CA LEU A 553 26.52 36.09 -6.17
C LEU A 553 25.10 36.20 -6.72
N ASP A 554 24.97 36.35 -8.03
CA ASP A 554 23.68 36.44 -8.70
C ASP A 554 23.31 35.07 -9.30
N ILE A 555 22.18 34.52 -8.86
CA ILE A 555 21.64 33.24 -9.32
C ILE A 555 20.41 33.51 -10.18
N PRO A 556 20.55 33.47 -11.52
CA PRO A 556 19.41 33.55 -12.43
C PRO A 556 18.64 32.23 -12.48
N TYR A 557 17.35 32.28 -12.18
CA TYR A 557 16.44 31.14 -12.26
C TYR A 557 15.61 31.19 -13.54
N THR A 558 15.52 30.05 -14.21
CA THR A 558 14.77 29.87 -15.47
C THR A 558 13.97 28.57 -15.42
N TYR A 559 12.92 28.48 -16.22
CA TYR A 559 12.13 27.25 -16.34
C TYR A 559 11.67 27.02 -17.77
N SER A 560 11.37 25.76 -18.07
CA SER A 560 10.78 25.31 -19.34
C SER A 560 9.54 24.48 -19.02
N VAL A 561 8.52 24.53 -19.88
CA VAL A 561 7.28 23.77 -19.72
C VAL A 561 7.02 22.98 -20.99
N TYR A 562 6.85 21.68 -20.86
CA TYR A 562 6.51 20.79 -21.97
C TYR A 562 5.26 19.96 -21.65
N TRP A 563 4.33 19.91 -22.59
CA TRP A 563 3.14 19.07 -22.51
C TRP A 563 3.34 17.83 -23.36
N ARG A 564 3.14 16.65 -22.77
CA ARG A 564 3.28 15.37 -23.47
C ARG A 564 2.02 14.55 -23.29
N GLU A 565 1.41 14.15 -24.39
CA GLU A 565 0.26 13.27 -24.37
C GLU A 565 0.70 11.85 -24.02
N ASP A 566 -0.01 11.20 -23.10
CA ASP A 566 0.27 9.83 -22.66
C ASP A 566 -1.04 9.09 -22.37
N ASP A 567 -1.50 8.34 -23.36
CA ASP A 567 -2.77 7.60 -23.28
C ASP A 567 -2.67 6.27 -22.52
N LYS A 568 -1.45 5.84 -22.17
CA LYS A 568 -1.21 4.57 -21.46
C LYS A 568 -1.67 4.62 -20.00
N ILE A 569 -1.67 5.82 -19.40
CA ILE A 569 -1.96 6.00 -17.98
C ILE A 569 -3.41 6.46 -17.84
N GLU A 570 -4.27 5.66 -17.21
CA GLU A 570 -5.61 6.12 -16.84
C GLU A 570 -5.56 7.12 -15.69
N TRP A 571 -6.48 8.09 -15.69
CA TRP A 571 -6.56 9.08 -14.60
C TRP A 571 -6.78 8.41 -13.23
N ALA A 572 -7.52 7.30 -13.17
CA ALA A 572 -7.72 6.56 -11.93
C ALA A 572 -6.42 5.93 -11.39
N HIS A 573 -5.52 5.54 -12.28
CA HIS A 573 -4.26 4.85 -12.00
C HIS A 573 -3.03 5.78 -11.98
N ARG A 574 -3.24 7.10 -12.12
CA ARG A 574 -2.14 8.08 -12.23
C ARG A 574 -1.19 8.13 -11.03
N TRP A 575 -1.65 7.68 -9.86
CA TRP A 575 -0.83 7.59 -8.66
C TRP A 575 0.08 6.35 -8.62
N ASP A 576 -0.20 5.31 -9.43
CA ASP A 576 0.55 4.05 -9.41
C ASP A 576 2.02 4.26 -9.80
N LEU A 577 2.29 5.24 -10.67
CA LEU A 577 3.64 5.69 -11.05
C LEU A 577 4.51 6.14 -9.87
N TYR A 578 3.88 6.63 -8.81
CA TYR A 578 4.52 7.14 -7.60
C TYR A 578 4.65 6.06 -6.51
N PHE A 579 4.10 4.85 -6.74
CA PHE A 579 4.11 3.73 -5.78
C PHE A 579 5.02 2.56 -6.19
N VAL A 580 5.72 2.65 -7.33
CA VAL A 580 6.45 1.53 -7.98
C VAL A 580 7.48 0.81 -7.08
N ASN A 581 8.14 1.50 -6.14
CA ASN A 581 9.06 0.85 -5.18
C ASN A 581 8.37 -0.19 -4.26
N GLN A 582 7.03 -0.22 -4.21
CA GLN A 582 6.26 -1.15 -3.37
C GLN A 582 5.78 -2.40 -4.12
N GLU A 583 5.77 -2.41 -5.46
CA GLU A 583 5.34 -3.60 -6.23
C GLU A 583 6.30 -4.78 -6.08
N GLU A 584 7.61 -4.52 -6.06
CA GLU A 584 8.64 -5.54 -5.78
C GLU A 584 8.50 -6.11 -4.35
N GLY A 585 7.91 -5.33 -3.43
CA GLY A 585 7.63 -5.71 -2.04
C GLY A 585 6.41 -6.62 -1.87
N SER A 586 5.49 -6.70 -2.82
CA SER A 586 4.23 -7.48 -2.70
C SER A 586 4.48 -8.96 -2.35
N ARG A 587 5.51 -9.57 -2.95
CA ARG A 587 5.91 -10.95 -2.63
C ARG A 587 6.36 -11.10 -1.18
N ILE A 588 7.07 -10.10 -0.66
CA ILE A 588 7.60 -10.12 0.70
C ILE A 588 6.48 -9.85 1.71
N HIS A 589 5.52 -8.97 1.40
CA HIS A 589 4.31 -8.77 2.20
C HIS A 589 3.48 -10.06 2.32
N TRP A 590 3.33 -10.82 1.23
CA TRP A 590 2.65 -12.11 1.29
C TRP A 590 3.42 -13.13 2.15
N LEU A 591 4.74 -13.21 2.00
CA LEU A 591 5.58 -14.07 2.86
C LEU A 591 5.46 -13.68 4.34
N ALA A 592 5.38 -12.39 4.65
CA ALA A 592 5.16 -11.89 6.01
C ALA A 592 3.81 -12.39 6.57
N ILE A 593 2.72 -12.26 5.80
CA ILE A 593 1.40 -12.75 6.21
C ILE A 593 1.43 -14.26 6.48
N VAL A 594 2.03 -15.06 5.60
CA VAL A 594 2.12 -16.51 5.78
C VAL A 594 2.91 -16.88 7.04
N ASN A 595 4.06 -16.25 7.27
CA ASN A 595 4.86 -16.47 8.48
C ASN A 595 4.05 -16.13 9.75
N SER A 596 3.34 -15.01 9.73
CA SER A 596 2.52 -14.57 10.86
C SER A 596 1.32 -15.47 11.12
N LEU A 597 0.70 -16.03 10.08
CA LEU A 597 -0.37 -17.03 10.21
C LEU A 597 0.14 -18.35 10.79
N ILE A 598 1.37 -18.78 10.47
CA ILE A 598 1.97 -19.99 11.06
C ILE A 598 2.19 -19.80 12.56
N ILE A 599 2.77 -18.65 12.96
CA ILE A 599 3.02 -18.33 14.37
C ILE A 599 1.70 -18.26 15.13
N SER A 600 0.73 -17.46 14.65
CA SER A 600 -0.58 -17.36 15.30
C SER A 600 -1.33 -18.69 15.33
N GLY A 601 -1.34 -19.46 14.23
CA GLY A 601 -2.00 -20.77 14.19
C GLY A 601 -1.42 -21.77 15.19
N SER A 602 -0.10 -21.75 15.42
CA SER A 602 0.55 -22.58 16.44
C SER A 602 0.12 -22.19 17.86
N LEU A 603 -0.02 -20.89 18.13
CA LEU A 603 -0.53 -20.37 19.40
C LEU A 603 -2.02 -20.70 19.59
N SER A 604 -2.84 -20.60 18.54
CA SER A 604 -4.25 -21.00 18.57
C SER A 604 -4.40 -22.46 19.00
N ALA A 605 -3.53 -23.35 18.52
CA ALA A 605 -3.53 -24.76 18.91
C ALA A 605 -3.23 -24.96 20.41
N ILE A 606 -2.27 -24.19 20.96
CA ILE A 606 -1.96 -24.20 22.40
C ILE A 606 -3.14 -23.68 23.22
N VAL A 607 -3.75 -22.57 22.82
CA VAL A 607 -4.94 -22.01 23.50
C VAL A 607 -6.11 -22.98 23.43
N ALA A 608 -6.36 -23.60 22.28
CA ALA A 608 -7.39 -24.62 22.10
C ALA A 608 -7.14 -25.84 23.00
N MET A 609 -5.89 -26.28 23.12
CA MET A 609 -5.50 -27.34 24.06
C MET A 609 -5.78 -26.93 25.51
N ILE A 610 -5.43 -25.71 25.93
CA ILE A 610 -5.70 -25.20 27.28
C ILE A 610 -7.21 -25.21 27.55
N LEU A 611 -8.01 -24.66 26.63
CA LEU A 611 -9.48 -24.64 26.75
C LEU A 611 -10.06 -26.07 26.77
N ALA A 612 -9.61 -26.96 25.88
CA ALA A 612 -10.06 -28.34 25.85
C ALA A 612 -9.69 -29.11 27.12
N ARG A 613 -8.49 -28.90 27.68
CA ARG A 613 -8.07 -29.49 28.96
C ARG A 613 -8.94 -28.99 30.10
N THR A 614 -9.23 -27.68 30.18
CA THR A 614 -10.13 -27.13 31.20
C THR A 614 -11.54 -27.73 31.11
N ILE A 615 -12.13 -27.82 29.91
CA ILE A 615 -13.47 -28.38 29.71
C ILE A 615 -13.53 -29.89 29.98
N ARG A 616 -12.53 -30.67 29.55
CA ARG A 616 -12.49 -32.13 29.79
C ARG A 616 -12.33 -32.46 31.26
N GLY A 617 -11.54 -31.68 32.00
CA GLY A 617 -11.46 -31.76 33.45
C GLY A 617 -12.84 -31.63 34.11
N ASP A 618 -13.64 -30.67 33.65
CA ASP A 618 -15.00 -30.44 34.17
C ASP A 618 -15.96 -31.61 33.87
N ILE A 619 -15.87 -32.25 32.70
CA ILE A 619 -16.70 -33.42 32.36
C ILE A 619 -16.34 -34.63 33.24
N LYS A 620 -15.06 -34.83 33.55
CA LYS A 620 -14.59 -35.91 34.45
C LYS A 620 -15.15 -35.69 35.86
N THR A 621 -15.01 -34.48 36.41
CA THR A 621 -15.59 -34.10 37.71
C THR A 621 -17.11 -34.21 37.72
N TYR A 622 -17.82 -33.87 36.63
CA TYR A 622 -19.28 -34.03 36.53
C TYR A 622 -19.71 -35.49 36.55
N LYS A 623 -18.96 -36.39 35.88
CA LYS A 623 -19.24 -37.83 35.93
C LYS A 623 -18.97 -38.40 37.32
N GLU A 624 -17.89 -38.00 37.98
CA GLU A 624 -17.53 -38.45 39.32
C GLU A 624 -18.53 -37.99 40.39
N SER A 625 -18.94 -36.72 40.36
CA SER A 625 -19.98 -36.19 41.27
C SER A 625 -21.37 -36.80 41.01
N ALA A 626 -21.74 -37.06 39.76
CA ALA A 626 -22.99 -37.79 39.44
C ALA A 626 -22.96 -39.25 39.92
N LEU A 627 -21.78 -39.90 39.91
CA LEU A 627 -21.59 -41.25 40.44
C LEU A 627 -21.62 -41.27 41.99
N GLU A 628 -21.08 -40.26 42.67
CA GLU A 628 -21.16 -40.10 44.12
C GLU A 628 -22.59 -39.79 44.61
N ASP A 629 -23.33 -38.93 43.91
CA ASP A 629 -24.75 -38.67 44.19
C ASP A 629 -25.64 -39.90 43.94
N GLY A 630 -25.24 -40.77 43.02
CA GLY A 630 -25.86 -42.08 42.84
C GLY A 630 -25.61 -43.03 44.02
N LYS A 631 -24.39 -43.04 44.57
CA LYS A 631 -24.00 -43.86 45.73
C LYS A 631 -24.61 -43.35 47.04
N SER A 632 -24.74 -42.03 47.22
CA SER A 632 -25.37 -41.43 48.41
C SER A 632 -26.88 -41.70 48.46
N LYS A 633 -27.56 -41.73 47.31
CA LYS A 633 -28.98 -42.13 47.19
C LYS A 633 -29.22 -43.63 47.41
N LEU A 634 -28.27 -44.50 47.05
CA LEU A 634 -28.36 -45.93 47.39
C LEU A 634 -28.15 -46.17 48.90
N LYS A 635 -27.22 -45.46 49.55
CA LYS A 635 -26.91 -45.61 50.98
C LYS A 635 -28.03 -45.09 51.89
N ARG A 636 -28.85 -44.15 51.39
CA ARG A 636 -30.01 -43.60 52.12
C ARG A 636 -31.27 -44.49 52.07
N ARG A 637 -31.24 -45.57 51.27
CA ARG A 637 -32.39 -46.48 51.08
C ARG A 637 -32.32 -47.76 51.93
N SER A 638 -31.25 -47.96 52.71
CA SER A 638 -31.07 -49.11 53.59
C SER A 638 -30.84 -48.70 55.06
N ARG A 639 -31.92 -48.36 55.78
CA ARG A 639 -32.01 -48.42 57.25
C ARG A 639 -33.48 -48.21 57.71
N PRO A 640 -34.15 -49.21 58.30
CA PRO A 640 -35.37 -49.00 59.07
C PRO A 640 -35.02 -48.55 60.49
N GLY A 641 -35.86 -47.69 61.07
CA GLY A 641 -35.56 -46.93 62.28
C GLY A 641 -35.81 -47.66 63.61
N SER A 642 -35.39 -47.00 64.69
CA SER A 642 -36.18 -46.84 65.92
C SER A 642 -35.50 -45.83 66.85
N GLY A 643 -36.30 -45.13 67.67
CA GLY A 643 -35.87 -44.70 69.01
C GLY A 643 -35.52 -43.22 69.20
N ALA A 644 -36.43 -42.49 69.82
CA ALA A 644 -36.28 -41.12 70.30
C ALA A 644 -35.34 -40.99 71.52
N ARG A 645 -34.64 -39.85 71.65
CA ARG A 645 -34.57 -38.97 72.86
C ARG A 645 -33.60 -37.79 72.64
N THR A 646 -33.94 -36.66 73.24
CA THR A 646 -33.25 -35.35 73.24
C THR A 646 -32.17 -35.27 74.36
N PRO A 647 -31.51 -34.12 74.63
CA PRO A 647 -30.09 -33.89 74.31
C PRO A 647 -29.20 -33.73 75.56
N LYS A 648 -27.87 -33.82 75.45
CA LYS A 648 -26.96 -33.25 76.47
C LYS A 648 -25.55 -32.92 75.99
N LEU A 649 -25.20 -31.69 76.36
CA LEU A 649 -23.98 -30.91 76.50
C LEU A 649 -22.63 -31.62 76.82
N GLY A 650 -21.54 -31.00 76.34
CA GLY A 650 -20.18 -31.01 76.91
C GLY A 650 -19.24 -32.09 76.34
N GLU A 651 -17.92 -31.93 76.23
CA GLU A 651 -16.97 -30.84 76.40
C GLU A 651 -15.60 -31.42 75.94
N LYS A 652 -14.71 -30.57 75.44
CA LYS A 652 -13.24 -30.69 75.42
C LYS A 652 -12.50 -31.75 74.57
N ALA A 653 -11.62 -31.16 73.76
CA ALA A 653 -10.37 -31.64 73.20
C ALA A 653 -9.46 -32.38 74.20
N MET A 654 -8.55 -33.22 73.67
CA MET A 654 -7.08 -33.00 73.69
C MET A 654 -6.29 -34.29 73.38
N VAL A 655 -5.49 -34.21 72.30
CA VAL A 655 -4.09 -34.66 72.12
C VAL A 655 -3.66 -36.07 72.57
N GLY A 656 -3.27 -36.88 71.57
CA GLY A 656 -1.92 -37.45 71.40
C GLY A 656 -1.53 -38.72 72.16
N LEU A 657 -1.05 -39.73 71.44
CA LEU A 657 0.31 -40.28 71.60
C LEU A 657 0.66 -41.30 70.51
N LEU A 658 1.97 -41.40 70.27
CA LEU A 658 2.71 -42.20 69.29
C LEU A 658 2.73 -43.71 69.55
N GLU A 659 3.05 -44.41 68.46
CA GLU A 659 3.87 -45.63 68.35
C GLU A 659 3.14 -46.98 68.26
N GLN A 660 3.15 -47.55 67.04
CA GLN A 660 3.71 -48.89 66.86
C GLN A 660 4.17 -49.10 65.41
N VAL A 661 5.47 -49.35 65.28
CA VAL A 661 6.14 -49.88 64.09
C VAL A 661 5.80 -51.36 63.96
N GLY A 662 5.47 -51.79 62.75
CA GLY A 662 5.37 -53.18 62.34
C GLY A 662 5.42 -53.22 60.82
N ASP A 663 6.60 -53.57 60.29
CA ASP A 663 6.83 -53.94 58.89
C ASP A 663 5.92 -55.13 58.52
N ASP A 664 5.22 -55.02 57.39
CA ASP A 664 5.11 -56.09 56.38
C ASP A 664 4.39 -55.54 55.13
N ASP A 665 5.14 -55.51 54.02
CA ASP A 665 4.76 -55.67 52.61
C ASP A 665 3.39 -55.16 52.12
N ASN A 666 3.41 -54.00 51.46
CA ASN A 666 2.64 -53.76 50.22
C ASN A 666 3.13 -52.50 49.50
N ASP A 667 4.22 -52.64 48.76
CA ASP A 667 4.63 -51.71 47.71
C ASP A 667 3.75 -51.90 46.47
N ALA A 668 2.55 -51.29 46.47
CA ALA A 668 1.78 -50.93 45.28
C ALA A 668 0.54 -50.15 45.72
N ASP A 669 0.61 -48.80 45.66
CA ASP A 669 -0.52 -47.86 45.41
C ASP A 669 -0.30 -46.44 45.97
N VAL A 670 0.90 -46.05 46.41
CA VAL A 670 1.12 -44.67 46.92
C VAL A 670 1.48 -43.66 45.82
N SER A 671 1.84 -44.09 44.60
CA SER A 671 2.15 -43.13 43.51
C SER A 671 0.92 -42.59 42.77
N SER A 672 -0.26 -43.22 42.93
CA SER A 672 -1.51 -42.79 42.28
C SER A 672 -2.16 -41.60 42.99
N ASP A 673 -2.02 -41.52 44.32
CA ASP A 673 -2.70 -40.49 45.11
C ASP A 673 -1.93 -39.16 45.17
N GLU A 674 -0.60 -39.17 44.98
CA GLU A 674 0.20 -37.95 44.77
C GLU A 674 -0.06 -37.34 43.38
N GLU A 675 -0.15 -38.16 42.32
CA GLU A 675 -0.51 -37.71 40.97
C GLU A 675 -1.97 -37.21 40.89
N ALA A 676 -2.89 -37.80 41.67
CA ALA A 676 -4.29 -37.37 41.73
C ALA A 676 -4.51 -36.08 42.53
N LEU A 677 -3.59 -35.71 43.44
CA LEU A 677 -3.60 -34.43 44.16
C LEU A 677 -2.94 -33.29 43.37
N GLU A 678 -1.97 -33.59 42.50
CA GLU A 678 -1.42 -32.62 41.54
C GLU A 678 -2.44 -32.17 40.47
N ASP A 679 -3.47 -32.97 40.22
CA ASP A 679 -4.56 -32.70 39.27
C ASP A 679 -5.60 -31.68 39.75
N VAL A 680 -5.51 -31.18 40.99
CA VAL A 680 -6.22 -29.95 41.41
C VAL A 680 -5.46 -28.74 40.90
N THR A 681 -5.49 -28.57 39.57
CA THR A 681 -4.82 -27.50 38.82
C THR A 681 -4.79 -26.19 39.62
N GLY A 682 -3.59 -25.70 40.01
CA GLY A 682 -3.39 -24.64 41.01
C GLY A 682 -4.21 -23.36 40.82
N TRP A 683 -4.68 -23.09 39.60
CA TRP A 683 -5.62 -22.00 39.32
C TRP A 683 -7.00 -22.18 39.98
N LYS A 684 -7.52 -23.40 40.12
CA LYS A 684 -8.80 -23.68 40.81
C LYS A 684 -8.77 -23.24 42.28
N LEU A 685 -7.59 -23.30 42.91
CA LEU A 685 -7.38 -22.88 44.29
C LEU A 685 -7.48 -21.36 44.49
N LEU A 686 -7.44 -20.57 43.41
CA LEU A 686 -7.50 -19.10 43.44
C LEU A 686 -8.92 -18.54 43.30
N HIS A 687 -9.96 -19.37 43.29
CA HIS A 687 -11.36 -18.92 43.07
C HIS A 687 -11.80 -17.81 44.05
N GLY A 688 -11.26 -17.79 45.28
CA GLY A 688 -11.53 -16.78 46.30
C GLY A 688 -10.68 -15.50 46.21
N ASP A 689 -9.60 -15.46 45.42
CA ASP A 689 -8.69 -14.30 45.36
C ASP A 689 -8.56 -13.68 43.96
N VAL A 690 -8.97 -14.38 42.91
CA VAL A 690 -8.73 -13.99 41.51
C VAL A 690 -9.40 -12.67 41.09
N PHE A 691 -10.57 -12.32 41.64
CA PHE A 691 -11.28 -11.08 41.32
C PHE A 691 -11.03 -9.94 42.31
N ARG A 692 -10.00 -10.04 43.16
CA ARG A 692 -9.60 -8.96 44.07
C ARG A 692 -9.20 -7.73 43.27
N ALA A 693 -9.60 -6.54 43.75
CA ALA A 693 -9.28 -5.29 43.09
C ALA A 693 -7.75 -5.12 42.93
N PRO A 694 -7.27 -4.68 41.76
CA PRO A 694 -5.84 -4.52 41.52
C PRO A 694 -5.25 -3.38 42.36
N ALA A 695 -3.98 -3.52 42.74
CA ALA A 695 -3.19 -2.40 43.24
C ALA A 695 -3.24 -1.25 42.21
N TYR A 696 -3.38 0.00 42.65
CA TYR A 696 -3.46 1.17 41.76
C TYR A 696 -4.55 1.07 40.66
N GLY A 697 -5.67 0.39 40.90
CA GLY A 697 -6.76 0.24 39.92
C GLY A 697 -7.37 1.55 39.41
N TYR A 698 -7.20 2.66 40.16
CA TYR A 698 -7.60 4.00 39.73
C TYR A 698 -6.77 4.55 38.56
N LEU A 699 -5.59 3.97 38.26
CA LEU A 699 -4.75 4.30 37.11
C LEU A 699 -4.97 3.32 35.95
N LEU A 700 -5.14 2.04 36.27
CA LEU A 700 -5.39 0.99 35.27
C LEU A 700 -6.68 1.25 34.48
N ALA A 701 -7.77 1.66 35.15
CA ALA A 701 -9.04 1.91 34.48
C ALA A 701 -8.96 3.06 33.45
N PRO A 702 -8.37 4.24 33.76
CA PRO A 702 -8.05 5.26 32.76
C PRO A 702 -7.18 4.77 31.61
N LEU A 703 -6.11 4.01 31.88
CA LEU A 703 -5.22 3.48 30.84
C LEU A 703 -5.96 2.53 29.88
N VAL A 704 -6.82 1.66 30.42
CA VAL A 704 -7.67 0.77 29.61
C VAL A 704 -8.66 1.56 28.75
N GLY A 705 -9.27 2.61 29.31
CA GLY A 705 -10.13 3.53 28.56
C GLY A 705 -9.39 4.23 27.42
N SER A 706 -8.24 4.84 27.71
CA SER A 706 -7.41 5.49 26.70
C SER A 706 -6.91 4.51 25.64
N GLY A 707 -6.54 3.28 25.99
CA GLY A 707 -6.17 2.28 24.99
C GLY A 707 -7.35 1.84 24.13
N MET A 708 -8.57 1.77 24.68
CA MET A 708 -9.77 1.48 23.88
C MET A 708 -10.08 2.62 22.90
N GLN A 709 -9.86 3.87 23.32
CA GLN A 709 -9.95 5.02 22.42
C GLN A 709 -9.05 4.85 21.19
N LEU A 710 -7.81 4.40 21.41
CA LEU A 710 -6.84 4.14 20.35
C LEU A 710 -7.23 2.93 19.49
N VAL A 711 -7.78 1.87 20.07
CA VAL A 711 -8.31 0.72 19.31
C VAL A 711 -9.39 1.18 18.34
N PHE A 712 -10.39 1.95 18.80
CA PHE A 712 -11.45 2.45 17.92
C PHE A 712 -10.92 3.39 16.82
N MET A 713 -9.98 4.27 17.18
CA MET A 713 -9.33 5.14 16.19
C MET A 713 -8.55 4.33 15.14
N ALA A 714 -7.73 3.37 15.56
CA ALA A 714 -6.90 2.55 14.68
C ALA A 714 -7.74 1.66 13.76
N VAL A 715 -8.77 0.98 14.30
CA VAL A 715 -9.70 0.17 13.51
C VAL A 715 -10.48 1.03 12.52
N GLY A 716 -10.96 2.20 12.95
CA GLY A 716 -11.67 3.14 12.07
C GLY A 716 -10.78 3.66 10.93
N LEU A 717 -9.53 4.02 11.24
CA LEU A 717 -8.55 4.43 10.23
C LEU A 717 -8.25 3.32 9.24
N LEU A 718 -7.92 2.11 9.72
CA LEU A 718 -7.63 0.96 8.86
C LEU A 718 -8.83 0.59 7.99
N PHE A 719 -10.05 0.64 8.53
CA PHE A 719 -11.25 0.38 7.77
C PHE A 719 -11.44 1.40 6.64
N LEU A 720 -11.38 2.71 6.94
CA LEU A 720 -11.52 3.75 5.91
C LEU A 720 -10.39 3.74 4.88
N SER A 721 -9.15 3.42 5.32
CA SER A 721 -8.01 3.22 4.42
C SER A 721 -8.19 2.00 3.52
N SER A 722 -8.71 0.88 4.04
CA SER A 722 -8.96 -0.34 3.25
C SER A 722 -10.06 -0.18 2.21
N LEU A 723 -11.03 0.72 2.45
CA LEU A 723 -12.04 1.12 1.48
C LEU A 723 -11.52 2.10 0.41
N GLY A 724 -10.26 2.55 0.51
CA GLY A 724 -9.64 3.50 -0.41
C GLY A 724 -10.02 4.97 -0.17
N ILE A 725 -10.84 5.28 0.85
CA ILE A 725 -11.27 6.66 1.16
C ILE A 725 -10.07 7.53 1.56
N LEU A 726 -9.13 6.96 2.32
CA LEU A 726 -7.90 7.63 2.76
C LEU A 726 -6.73 7.37 1.79
N ASN A 727 -6.99 7.49 0.49
CA ASN A 727 -5.95 7.43 -0.55
C ASN A 727 -4.93 8.57 -0.34
N PRO A 728 -3.62 8.36 -0.57
CA PRO A 728 -2.61 9.42 -0.59
C PRO A 728 -2.97 10.67 -1.40
N SER A 729 -3.85 10.53 -2.40
CA SER A 729 -4.43 11.64 -3.15
C SER A 729 -5.19 12.66 -2.30
N PHE A 730 -5.74 12.23 -1.14
CA PHE A 730 -6.30 13.11 -0.13
C PHE A 730 -5.20 13.54 0.87
N ARG A 731 -4.44 14.57 0.47
CA ARG A 731 -3.31 15.10 1.23
C ARG A 731 -3.69 15.51 2.66
N GLY A 732 -2.93 15.02 3.64
CA GLY A 732 -3.21 15.24 5.07
C GLY A 732 -4.48 14.55 5.60
N GLY A 733 -5.23 13.85 4.75
CA GLY A 733 -6.50 13.20 5.10
C GLY A 733 -6.37 12.17 6.21
N PHE A 734 -5.35 11.31 6.12
CA PHE A 734 -5.10 10.27 7.13
C PHE A 734 -4.93 10.87 8.55
N VAL A 735 -4.16 11.95 8.68
CA VAL A 735 -3.92 12.62 9.96
C VAL A 735 -5.16 13.39 10.43
N SER A 736 -5.82 14.13 9.53
CA SER A 736 -7.06 14.86 9.84
C SER A 736 -8.17 13.95 10.35
N VAL A 737 -8.46 12.87 9.60
CA VAL A 737 -9.49 11.89 9.97
C VAL A 737 -9.08 11.12 11.22
N GLY A 738 -7.78 10.85 11.41
CA GLY A 738 -7.26 10.23 12.62
C GLY A 738 -7.52 11.07 13.88
N VAL A 739 -7.24 12.36 13.84
CA VAL A 739 -7.55 13.29 14.95
C VAL A 739 -9.06 13.37 15.19
N GLY A 740 -9.87 13.45 14.13
CA GLY A 740 -11.33 13.43 14.24
C GLY A 740 -11.85 12.15 14.93
N LEU A 741 -11.44 10.98 14.45
CA LEU A 741 -11.79 9.68 15.04
C LEU A 741 -11.30 9.56 16.48
N PHE A 742 -10.11 10.07 16.80
CA PHE A 742 -9.60 10.10 18.17
C PHE A 742 -10.53 10.89 19.09
N VAL A 743 -10.98 12.08 18.68
CA VAL A 743 -11.89 12.92 19.47
C VAL A 743 -13.22 12.21 19.71
N PHE A 744 -13.84 11.65 18.66
CA PHE A 744 -15.10 10.90 18.78
C PHE A 744 -14.95 9.63 19.63
N ALA A 745 -13.82 8.93 19.50
CA ALA A 745 -13.53 7.74 20.29
C ALA A 745 -13.42 8.05 21.80
N GLY A 746 -13.32 9.32 22.20
CA GLY A 746 -13.40 9.76 23.60
C GLY A 746 -14.66 9.24 24.32
N LEU A 747 -15.79 9.06 23.61
CA LEU A 747 -17.00 8.46 24.18
C LEU A 747 -16.73 7.02 24.67
N PHE A 748 -16.09 6.19 23.85
CA PHE A 748 -15.75 4.81 24.21
C PHE A 748 -14.68 4.77 25.31
N SER A 749 -13.71 5.69 25.27
CA SER A 749 -12.71 5.88 26.32
C SER A 749 -13.34 6.04 27.69
N GLY A 750 -14.29 6.98 27.80
CA GLY A 750 -15.05 7.22 29.03
C GLY A 750 -15.86 5.99 29.45
N TYR A 751 -16.56 5.36 28.50
CA TYR A 751 -17.40 4.18 28.77
C TYR A 751 -16.62 3.03 29.42
N PHE A 752 -15.51 2.61 28.80
CA PHE A 752 -14.71 1.50 29.31
C PHE A 752 -14.00 1.88 30.61
N SER A 753 -13.41 3.08 30.70
CA SER A 753 -12.76 3.53 31.94
C SER A 753 -13.74 3.58 33.12
N GLY A 754 -14.91 4.20 32.95
CA GLY A 754 -15.92 4.29 34.00
C GLY A 754 -16.44 2.92 34.44
N ARG A 755 -16.62 1.99 33.49
CA ARG A 755 -17.09 0.64 33.77
C ARG A 755 -16.05 -0.23 34.49
N VAL A 756 -14.80 -0.21 34.04
CA VAL A 756 -13.68 -0.91 34.69
C VAL A 756 -13.45 -0.36 36.09
N TYR A 757 -13.47 0.97 36.24
CA TYR A 757 -13.29 1.63 37.54
C TYR A 757 -14.37 1.25 38.56
N LYS A 758 -15.64 1.13 38.12
CA LYS A 758 -16.72 0.63 38.98
C LYS A 758 -16.52 -0.82 39.37
N THR A 759 -16.02 -1.64 38.44
CA THR A 759 -15.71 -3.06 38.67
C THR A 759 -14.62 -3.24 39.73
N PHE A 760 -13.67 -2.30 39.82
CA PHE A 760 -12.66 -2.27 40.89
C PHE A 760 -13.17 -1.71 42.22
N GLY A 761 -14.46 -1.37 42.34
CA GLY A 761 -15.04 -0.79 43.56
C GLY A 761 -14.79 0.71 43.74
N GLY A 762 -14.35 1.41 42.69
CA GLY A 762 -14.11 2.85 42.72
C GLY A 762 -15.40 3.65 42.93
N LYS A 763 -15.41 4.61 43.88
CA LYS A 763 -16.59 5.44 44.20
C LYS A 763 -16.62 6.79 43.47
N ASN A 764 -15.45 7.40 43.28
CA ASN A 764 -15.32 8.76 42.75
C ASN A 764 -15.17 8.78 41.23
N TRP A 765 -16.25 8.47 40.50
CA TRP A 765 -16.21 8.34 39.03
C TRP A 765 -15.82 9.64 38.32
N ARG A 766 -16.24 10.81 38.82
CA ARG A 766 -15.86 12.12 38.24
C ARG A 766 -14.35 12.36 38.23
N LYS A 767 -13.65 11.96 39.29
CA LYS A 767 -12.17 12.05 39.36
C LYS A 767 -11.52 11.09 38.36
N ASN A 768 -12.05 9.88 38.24
CA ASN A 768 -11.59 8.90 37.26
C ASN A 768 -11.77 9.40 35.80
N THR A 769 -12.91 10.01 35.50
CA THR A 769 -13.18 10.64 34.20
C THR A 769 -12.16 11.73 33.89
N LEU A 770 -11.87 12.60 34.86
CA LEU A 770 -10.90 13.68 34.69
C LEU A 770 -9.49 13.13 34.41
N ILE A 771 -9.05 12.11 35.16
CA ILE A 771 -7.78 11.44 34.93
C ILE A 771 -7.74 10.79 33.53
N THR A 772 -8.83 10.13 33.12
CA THR A 772 -8.94 9.50 31.78
C THR A 772 -8.83 10.52 30.65
N SER A 773 -9.46 11.68 30.82
CA SER A 773 -9.44 12.74 29.80
C SER A 773 -8.11 13.49 29.74
N ILE A 774 -7.36 13.55 30.86
CA ILE A 774 -6.15 14.37 30.96
C ILE A 774 -4.87 13.57 30.75
N LEU A 775 -4.79 12.37 31.33
CA LEU A 775 -3.53 11.63 31.45
C LEU A 775 -2.86 11.39 30.10
N PHE A 776 -3.52 10.65 29.21
CA PHE A 776 -2.92 10.26 27.94
C PHE A 776 -2.86 11.42 26.92
N PRO A 777 -3.96 12.14 26.61
CA PRO A 777 -3.90 13.27 25.69
C PRO A 777 -2.98 14.40 26.18
N GLY A 778 -2.94 14.65 27.49
CA GLY A 778 -2.09 15.68 28.09
C GLY A 778 -0.61 15.33 28.03
N LEU A 779 -0.23 14.07 28.27
CA LEU A 779 1.15 13.61 28.10
C LEU A 779 1.60 13.68 26.64
N LEU A 780 0.73 13.27 25.69
CA LEU A 780 1.02 13.41 24.26
C LEU A 780 1.20 14.88 23.86
N PHE A 781 0.28 15.74 24.28
CA PHE A 781 0.36 17.17 23.99
C PHE A 781 1.62 17.79 24.59
N ALA A 782 1.96 17.47 25.84
CA ALA A 782 3.18 17.97 26.47
C ALA A 782 4.44 17.53 25.73
N LEU A 783 4.52 16.26 25.31
CA LEU A 783 5.65 15.76 24.52
C LEU A 783 5.76 16.48 23.17
N VAL A 784 4.66 16.58 22.43
CA VAL A 784 4.61 17.29 21.14
C VAL A 784 4.98 18.76 21.32
N PHE A 785 4.48 19.41 22.37
CA PHE A 785 4.80 20.80 22.67
C PHE A 785 6.30 20.99 22.96
N ILE A 786 6.91 20.13 23.77
CA ILE A 786 8.36 20.17 24.05
C ILE A 786 9.16 19.99 22.76
N LEU A 787 8.84 18.99 21.96
CA LEU A 787 9.50 18.78 20.66
C LEU A 787 9.33 20.01 19.76
N ASN A 788 8.13 20.60 19.73
CA ASN A 788 7.84 21.79 18.95
C ASN A 788 8.69 23.01 19.35
N LEU A 789 9.06 23.16 20.64
CA LEU A 789 9.98 24.23 21.08
C LEU A 789 11.35 24.11 20.42
N PHE A 790 11.89 22.89 20.29
CA PHE A 790 13.17 22.65 19.61
C PHE A 790 13.08 22.92 18.10
N VAL A 791 11.95 22.58 17.48
CA VAL A 791 11.72 22.84 16.05
C VAL A 791 11.58 24.35 15.78
N TRP A 792 10.89 25.09 16.66
CA TRP A 792 10.82 26.55 16.58
C TRP A 792 12.19 27.20 16.74
N ALA A 793 13.03 26.70 17.64
CA ALA A 793 14.40 27.22 17.80
C ALA A 793 15.24 27.06 16.53
N GLN A 794 14.91 26.09 15.66
CA GLN A 794 15.57 25.85 14.38
C GLN A 794 14.87 26.51 13.18
N ALA A 795 13.84 27.35 13.41
CA ALA A 795 13.05 28.02 12.38
C ALA A 795 12.55 27.07 11.25
N SER A 796 12.19 25.83 11.62
CA SER A 796 11.79 24.80 10.66
C SER A 796 10.28 24.83 10.39
N SER A 797 9.87 24.51 9.16
CA SER A 797 8.46 24.49 8.73
C SER A 797 7.65 23.35 9.35
N THR A 798 8.32 22.31 9.88
CA THR A 798 7.66 21.26 10.69
C THR A 798 7.12 21.80 12.00
N ALA A 799 7.48 23.03 12.41
CA ALA A 799 6.95 23.60 13.63
C ALA A 799 5.46 23.92 13.48
N LEU A 800 4.67 23.45 14.44
CA LEU A 800 3.27 23.76 14.54
C LEU A 800 3.09 25.23 14.90
N PRO A 801 2.28 25.99 14.13
CA PRO A 801 1.94 27.37 14.49
C PRO A 801 1.25 27.43 15.85
N PHE A 802 1.46 28.52 16.59
CA PHE A 802 0.84 28.72 17.90
C PHE A 802 -0.69 28.60 17.85
N GLY A 803 -1.32 29.14 16.80
CA GLY A 803 -2.77 29.04 16.60
C GLY A 803 -3.27 27.60 16.50
N THR A 804 -2.51 26.71 15.85
CA THR A 804 -2.85 25.28 15.72
C THR A 804 -2.74 24.57 17.07
N LEU A 805 -1.74 24.89 17.89
CA LEU A 805 -1.62 24.35 19.24
C LEU A 805 -2.83 24.73 20.11
N VAL A 806 -3.25 25.99 20.05
CA VAL A 806 -4.46 26.47 20.75
C VAL A 806 -5.71 25.75 20.22
N ALA A 807 -5.84 25.59 18.90
CA ALA A 807 -6.97 24.87 18.31
C ALA A 807 -7.04 23.40 18.76
N ILE A 808 -5.91 22.70 18.85
CA ILE A 808 -5.84 21.31 19.36
C ILE A 808 -6.24 21.26 20.83
N ILE A 809 -5.78 22.20 21.67
CA ILE A 809 -6.21 22.30 23.08
C ILE A 809 -7.72 22.54 23.16
N MET A 810 -8.28 23.44 22.36
CA MET A 810 -9.72 23.72 22.35
C MET A 810 -10.53 22.49 21.90
N LEU A 811 -10.07 21.79 20.86
CA LEU A 811 -10.68 20.53 20.41
C LEU A 811 -10.68 19.47 21.53
N TRP A 812 -9.57 19.37 22.27
CA TRP A 812 -9.44 18.45 23.41
C TRP A 812 -10.35 18.83 24.60
N LEU A 813 -10.33 20.09 25.04
CA LEU A 813 -11.05 20.53 26.23
C LEU A 813 -12.55 20.77 25.99
N CYS A 814 -12.93 21.31 24.83
CA CYS A 814 -14.31 21.69 24.55
C CYS A 814 -15.14 20.56 23.92
N ILE A 815 -14.51 19.60 23.24
CA ILE A 815 -15.22 18.52 22.54
C ILE A 815 -14.89 17.16 23.16
N GLN A 816 -13.62 16.79 23.22
CA GLN A 816 -13.25 15.45 23.69
C GLN A 816 -13.57 15.23 25.18
N LEU A 817 -13.26 16.19 26.06
CA LEU A 817 -13.51 16.04 27.51
C LEU A 817 -15.01 15.84 27.83
N PRO A 818 -15.96 16.63 27.29
CA PRO A 818 -17.38 16.36 27.44
C PRO A 818 -17.81 14.98 26.93
N LEU A 819 -17.28 14.53 25.78
CA LEU A 819 -17.57 13.20 25.25
C LEU A 819 -17.10 12.08 26.18
N VAL A 820 -15.88 12.19 26.73
CA VAL A 820 -15.36 11.26 27.75
C VAL A 820 -16.23 11.28 29.01
N TYR A 821 -16.72 12.45 29.42
CA TYR A 821 -17.62 12.57 30.56
C TYR A 821 -18.96 11.86 30.33
N ILE A 822 -19.58 12.06 29.16
CA ILE A 822 -20.83 11.38 28.78
C ILE A 822 -20.61 9.86 28.75
N GLY A 823 -19.52 9.41 28.14
CA GLY A 823 -19.17 7.99 28.08
C GLY A 823 -18.98 7.39 29.47
N SER A 824 -18.23 8.08 30.34
CA SER A 824 -17.99 7.63 31.71
C SER A 824 -19.24 7.65 32.58
N TRP A 825 -20.13 8.63 32.39
CA TRP A 825 -21.44 8.65 33.05
C TRP A 825 -22.28 7.45 32.63
N TYR A 826 -22.33 7.14 31.32
CA TYR A 826 -23.07 5.99 30.81
C TYR A 826 -22.49 4.66 31.32
N GLY A 827 -21.18 4.45 31.21
CA GLY A 827 -20.51 3.23 31.68
C GLY A 827 -20.64 3.01 33.19
N TYR A 828 -20.46 4.06 33.99
CA TYR A 828 -20.50 3.96 35.45
C TYR A 828 -21.94 3.91 36.01
N ILE A 829 -22.83 4.80 35.58
CA ILE A 829 -24.18 4.92 36.16
C ILE A 829 -25.16 3.97 35.51
N ARG A 830 -25.26 3.96 34.17
CA ARG A 830 -26.28 3.19 33.45
C ARG A 830 -25.94 1.71 33.34
N THR A 831 -24.72 1.37 32.93
CA THR A 831 -24.36 -0.03 32.65
C THR A 831 -23.90 -0.78 33.90
N GLY A 832 -23.19 -0.12 34.81
CA GLY A 832 -22.75 -0.73 36.06
C GLY A 832 -21.50 -1.60 35.94
N ALA A 833 -21.07 -2.16 37.08
CA ALA A 833 -19.89 -3.01 37.17
C ALA A 833 -20.08 -4.32 36.40
N TRP A 834 -18.98 -4.95 35.98
CA TRP A 834 -19.04 -6.34 35.54
C TRP A 834 -19.28 -7.25 36.75
N GLU A 835 -20.21 -8.19 36.61
CA GLU A 835 -20.50 -9.19 37.63
C GLU A 835 -19.44 -10.28 37.60
N HIS A 836 -18.79 -10.49 38.75
CA HIS A 836 -17.79 -11.55 38.93
C HIS A 836 -18.47 -12.85 39.36
N PRO A 837 -18.05 -14.02 38.84
CA PRO A 837 -18.66 -15.31 39.14
C PRO A 837 -18.40 -15.79 40.57
N THR A 838 -17.29 -15.37 41.19
CA THR A 838 -16.92 -15.77 42.56
C THR A 838 -16.74 -14.56 43.46
N LYS A 839 -17.07 -14.73 44.75
CA LYS A 839 -16.86 -13.71 45.79
C LYS A 839 -15.45 -13.81 46.35
N THR A 840 -14.88 -12.67 46.73
CA THR A 840 -13.51 -12.62 47.26
C THR A 840 -13.44 -12.94 48.76
N THR A 841 -12.42 -13.70 49.17
CA THR A 841 -12.12 -14.00 50.58
C THR A 841 -11.48 -12.79 51.28
N THR A 842 -11.64 -12.69 52.60
CA THR A 842 -11.12 -11.57 53.40
C THR A 842 -9.60 -11.62 53.57
N LEU A 843 -9.04 -12.81 53.77
CA LEU A 843 -7.59 -13.03 53.91
C LEU A 843 -6.92 -13.24 52.55
N HIS A 844 -5.71 -12.71 52.40
CA HIS A 844 -4.89 -12.87 51.20
C HIS A 844 -4.15 -14.22 51.27
N ARG A 845 -4.24 -15.04 50.21
CA ARG A 845 -3.34 -16.19 50.04
C ARG A 845 -1.89 -15.71 49.81
N GLN A 846 -0.93 -16.38 50.44
CA GLN A 846 0.49 -16.13 50.18
C GLN A 846 0.90 -16.71 48.82
N VAL A 847 1.68 -15.94 48.07
CA VAL A 847 2.15 -16.30 46.73
C VAL A 847 3.45 -17.11 46.84
N PRO A 848 3.54 -18.32 46.24
CA PRO A 848 4.76 -19.13 46.28
C PRO A 848 5.98 -18.48 45.61
N ALA A 849 7.19 -18.88 46.02
CA ALA A 849 8.45 -18.49 45.37
C ALA A 849 8.57 -19.13 43.98
N ARG A 850 9.15 -18.39 43.01
CA ARG A 850 9.08 -18.76 41.58
C ARG A 850 10.45 -18.90 40.94
N PRO A 851 10.59 -19.75 39.91
CA PRO A 851 11.78 -19.78 39.08
C PRO A 851 11.92 -18.48 38.27
N TRP A 852 13.16 -18.16 37.89
CA TRP A 852 13.54 -16.87 37.31
C TRP A 852 12.78 -16.48 36.03
N HIS A 853 12.39 -17.45 35.19
CA HIS A 853 11.69 -17.19 33.93
C HIS A 853 10.19 -16.89 34.10
N ILE A 854 9.61 -17.23 35.26
CA ILE A 854 8.20 -16.93 35.63
C ILE A 854 8.11 -15.62 36.44
N GLN A 855 9.26 -14.98 36.73
CA GLN A 855 9.28 -13.65 37.32
C GLN A 855 8.60 -12.64 36.37
N PRO A 856 7.90 -11.63 36.93
CA PRO A 856 6.96 -10.82 36.17
C PRO A 856 7.62 -10.07 35.01
N ILE A 857 8.82 -9.51 35.19
CA ILE A 857 9.50 -8.70 34.16
C ILE A 857 9.99 -9.59 33.00
N GLN A 858 10.66 -10.70 33.33
CA GLN A 858 11.22 -11.63 32.35
C GLN A 858 10.12 -12.29 31.52
N SER A 859 9.03 -12.71 32.18
CA SER A 859 7.85 -13.27 31.51
C SER A 859 7.18 -12.25 30.57
N ILE A 860 7.02 -10.99 31.00
CA ILE A 860 6.49 -9.91 30.15
C ILE A 860 7.35 -9.71 28.90
N LEU A 861 8.67 -9.58 29.05
CA LEU A 861 9.58 -9.33 27.93
C LEU A 861 9.63 -10.51 26.96
N LEU A 862 9.70 -11.75 27.46
CA LEU A 862 9.72 -12.95 26.62
C LEU A 862 8.41 -13.13 25.85
N ALA A 863 7.27 -12.91 26.50
CA ALA A 863 5.96 -12.97 25.86
C ALA A 863 5.83 -11.91 24.74
N GLY A 864 6.38 -10.71 24.96
CA GLY A 864 6.38 -9.62 23.97
C GLY A 864 7.18 -9.89 22.70
N LEU A 865 8.11 -10.85 22.71
CA LEU A 865 8.90 -11.21 21.53
C LEU A 865 8.03 -11.84 20.43
N ILE A 866 6.98 -12.59 20.80
CA ILE A 866 6.14 -13.29 19.83
C ILE A 866 5.30 -12.32 18.99
N PRO A 867 4.53 -11.37 19.58
CA PRO A 867 3.84 -10.35 18.79
C PRO A 867 4.79 -9.45 18.00
N PHE A 868 6.01 -9.21 18.51
CA PHE A 868 7.05 -8.48 17.78
C PHE A 868 7.50 -9.25 16.52
N ALA A 869 7.76 -10.55 16.62
CA ALA A 869 8.12 -11.40 15.49
C ALA A 869 7.04 -11.43 14.39
N VAL A 870 5.76 -11.41 14.79
CA VAL A 870 4.60 -11.36 13.88
C VAL A 870 4.54 -10.07 13.07
N ILE A 871 4.96 -8.94 13.63
CA ILE A 871 4.92 -7.64 12.93
C ILE A 871 6.25 -7.25 12.31
N PHE A 872 7.33 -7.98 12.59
CA PHE A 872 8.69 -7.54 12.30
C PHE A 872 8.90 -7.18 10.83
N ILE A 873 8.44 -8.02 9.90
CA ILE A 873 8.64 -7.78 8.46
C ILE A 873 7.86 -6.53 8.00
N GLU A 874 6.59 -6.39 8.39
CA GLU A 874 5.82 -5.19 8.05
C GLU A 874 6.39 -3.92 8.69
N LEU A 875 6.95 -4.04 9.89
CA LEU A 875 7.64 -2.95 10.56
C LEU A 875 8.85 -2.46 9.74
N LEU A 876 9.58 -3.36 9.06
CA LEU A 876 10.67 -2.96 8.16
C LEU A 876 10.17 -2.03 7.04
N TYR A 877 9.07 -2.41 6.39
CA TYR A 877 8.47 -1.64 5.29
C TYR A 877 7.91 -0.30 5.75
N VAL A 878 7.21 -0.29 6.89
CA VAL A 878 6.71 0.95 7.49
C VAL A 878 7.87 1.88 7.83
N PHE A 879 8.98 1.37 8.35
CA PHE A 879 10.16 2.19 8.67
C PHE A 879 10.90 2.68 7.43
N GLN A 880 11.00 1.86 6.39
CA GLN A 880 11.59 2.27 5.12
C GLN A 880 10.76 3.41 4.52
N SER A 881 9.43 3.26 4.42
CA SER A 881 8.55 4.27 3.83
C SER A 881 8.41 5.55 4.67
N LEU A 882 8.47 5.48 6.01
CA LEU A 882 8.32 6.68 6.84
C LEU A 882 9.62 7.46 7.05
N TRP A 883 10.77 6.76 7.14
CA TRP A 883 12.03 7.38 7.57
C TRP A 883 13.12 7.41 6.51
N GLN A 884 13.20 6.41 5.62
CA GLN A 884 14.22 6.37 4.54
C GLN A 884 13.69 7.05 3.28
N ASP A 885 12.52 6.64 2.80
CA ASP A 885 11.89 7.20 1.62
C ASP A 885 10.88 8.27 2.06
N LYS A 886 11.32 9.43 2.55
CA LYS A 886 10.40 10.51 3.00
C LYS A 886 9.43 10.99 1.91
N SER A 887 9.76 10.69 0.65
CA SER A 887 8.99 10.89 -0.57
C SER A 887 8.00 9.76 -0.88
N GLY A 888 8.19 8.58 -0.30
CA GLY A 888 7.43 7.36 -0.56
C GLY A 888 6.10 7.34 0.17
N TYR A 889 5.01 7.44 -0.57
CA TYR A 889 3.67 7.29 -0.03
C TYR A 889 3.41 5.80 0.28
N TYR A 890 3.18 5.45 1.54
CA TYR A 890 2.75 4.11 1.91
C TYR A 890 1.32 3.86 1.40
N TYR A 891 1.15 2.97 0.41
CA TYR A 891 -0.16 2.68 -0.21
C TYR A 891 -0.70 1.30 0.17
N VAL A 892 0.06 0.49 0.90
CA VAL A 892 -0.25 -0.92 1.20
C VAL A 892 -1.15 -1.05 2.46
N PHE A 893 -2.25 -0.31 2.51
CA PHE A 893 -3.18 -0.32 3.66
C PHE A 893 -3.95 -1.64 3.79
N GLY A 894 -4.21 -2.34 2.68
CA GLY A 894 -4.86 -3.65 2.68
C GLY A 894 -4.07 -4.69 3.49
N PHE A 895 -2.77 -4.86 3.19
CA PHE A 895 -1.91 -5.79 3.93
C PHE A 895 -1.75 -5.38 5.40
N LEU A 896 -1.60 -4.06 5.66
CA LEU A 896 -1.52 -3.55 7.03
C LEU A 896 -2.78 -3.89 7.85
N SER A 897 -3.96 -3.88 7.23
CA SER A 897 -5.21 -4.26 7.90
C SER A 897 -5.24 -5.75 8.29
N VAL A 898 -4.80 -6.64 7.40
CA VAL A 898 -4.71 -8.08 7.65
C VAL A 898 -3.71 -8.38 8.76
N VAL A 899 -2.52 -7.78 8.69
CA VAL A 899 -1.48 -7.98 9.72
C VAL A 899 -1.91 -7.41 11.07
N SER A 900 -2.65 -6.31 11.09
CA SER A 900 -3.23 -5.75 12.33
C SER A 900 -4.23 -6.70 12.99
N ILE A 901 -5.04 -7.43 12.20
CA ILE A 901 -5.96 -8.46 12.71
C ILE A 901 -5.17 -9.63 13.31
N ILE A 902 -4.17 -10.14 12.58
CA ILE A 902 -3.31 -11.23 13.06
C ILE A 902 -2.57 -10.83 14.34
N LEU A 903 -2.11 -9.57 14.43
CA LEU A 903 -1.49 -9.03 15.63
C LEU A 903 -2.45 -9.04 16.83
N ILE A 904 -3.69 -8.56 16.65
CA ILE A 904 -4.69 -8.56 17.74
C ILE A 904 -4.96 -9.98 18.23
N LEU A 905 -5.09 -10.95 17.31
CA LEU A 905 -5.25 -12.37 17.65
C LEU A 905 -4.03 -12.92 18.40
N THR A 906 -2.83 -12.64 17.92
CA THR A 906 -1.57 -13.07 18.55
C THR A 906 -1.45 -12.51 19.97
N ILE A 907 -1.75 -11.21 20.17
CA ILE A 907 -1.73 -10.59 21.50
C ILE A 907 -2.73 -11.26 22.42
N ALA A 908 -3.94 -11.54 21.92
CA ALA A 908 -4.98 -12.23 22.68
C ALA A 908 -4.51 -13.63 23.13
N GLU A 909 -3.94 -14.41 22.21
CA GLU A 909 -3.45 -15.77 22.48
C GLU A 909 -2.28 -15.79 23.46
N VAL A 910 -1.24 -14.98 23.21
CA VAL A 910 -0.06 -14.85 24.09
C VAL A 910 -0.49 -14.43 25.49
N THR A 911 -1.44 -13.50 25.59
CA THR A 911 -1.96 -13.07 26.89
C THR A 911 -2.71 -14.20 27.60
N ILE A 912 -3.57 -14.95 26.91
CA ILE A 912 -4.28 -16.10 27.50
C ILE A 912 -3.29 -17.14 28.03
N VAL A 913 -2.30 -17.53 27.22
CA VAL A 913 -1.30 -18.53 27.60
C VAL A 913 -0.52 -18.07 28.82
N THR A 914 -0.02 -16.83 28.81
CA THR A 914 0.80 -16.29 29.91
C THR A 914 0.00 -16.17 31.21
N ILE A 915 -1.25 -15.70 31.12
CA ILE A 915 -2.13 -15.58 32.29
C ILE A 915 -2.55 -16.95 32.82
N TYR A 916 -2.79 -17.92 31.96
CA TYR A 916 -3.07 -19.29 32.38
C TYR A 916 -1.89 -19.90 33.15
N ILE A 917 -0.66 -19.79 32.63
CA ILE A 917 0.55 -20.27 33.31
C ILE A 917 0.72 -19.57 34.67
N LYS A 918 0.47 -18.26 34.73
CA LYS A 918 0.53 -17.47 35.95
C LYS A 918 -0.49 -17.93 37.01
N LEU A 919 -1.71 -18.22 36.58
CA LEU A 919 -2.75 -18.73 37.49
C LEU A 919 -2.43 -20.17 37.94
N CYS A 920 -1.86 -21.00 37.07
CA CYS A 920 -1.40 -22.35 37.44
C CYS A 920 -0.26 -22.31 38.48
N SER A 921 0.53 -21.24 38.50
CA SER A 921 1.57 -20.99 39.52
C SER A 921 1.04 -20.24 40.75
N GLU A 922 -0.27 -20.33 41.01
CA GLU A 922 -0.97 -19.80 42.18
C GLU A 922 -0.85 -18.27 42.39
N ASP A 923 -0.61 -17.50 41.31
CA ASP A 923 -0.55 -16.04 41.38
C ASP A 923 -1.83 -15.37 40.87
N TYR A 924 -2.60 -14.79 41.80
CA TYR A 924 -3.82 -14.04 41.48
C TYR A 924 -3.57 -12.61 40.96
N ASN A 925 -2.33 -12.11 40.92
CA ASN A 925 -2.02 -10.73 40.49
C ASN A 925 -1.94 -10.57 38.97
N TRP A 926 -2.98 -10.97 38.25
CA TRP A 926 -3.00 -11.04 36.79
C TRP A 926 -3.37 -9.70 36.10
N TRP A 927 -4.05 -8.77 36.77
CA TRP A 927 -4.57 -7.53 36.18
C TRP A 927 -3.52 -6.69 35.44
N TRP A 928 -2.52 -6.16 36.14
CA TRP A 928 -1.44 -5.38 35.52
C TRP A 928 -0.55 -6.23 34.62
N HIS A 929 -0.36 -7.50 35.00
CA HIS A 929 0.45 -8.41 34.22
C HIS A 929 -0.14 -8.62 32.81
N SER A 930 -1.45 -8.82 32.69
CA SER A 930 -2.12 -8.94 31.39
C SER A 930 -1.99 -7.70 30.52
N PHE A 931 -2.05 -6.51 31.14
CA PHE A 931 -1.86 -5.24 30.44
C PHE A 931 -0.43 -5.08 29.93
N PHE A 932 0.57 -5.37 30.76
CA PHE A 932 1.97 -5.27 30.35
C PHE A 932 2.40 -6.36 29.38
N VAL A 933 1.91 -7.59 29.51
CA VAL A 933 2.14 -8.67 28.53
C VAL A 933 1.61 -8.26 27.16
N GLY A 934 0.38 -7.74 27.10
CA GLY A 934 -0.20 -7.24 25.85
C GLY A 934 0.61 -6.10 25.23
N GLY A 935 1.15 -5.18 26.05
CA GLY A 935 1.96 -4.04 25.59
C GLY A 935 3.45 -4.33 25.39
N ALA A 936 3.95 -5.52 25.74
CA ALA A 936 5.38 -5.80 25.86
C ALA A 936 6.15 -5.71 24.55
N SER A 937 5.51 -6.01 23.42
CA SER A 937 6.10 -5.88 22.09
C SER A 937 6.56 -4.46 21.77
N SER A 938 5.99 -3.43 22.41
CA SER A 938 6.43 -2.03 22.24
C SER A 938 7.88 -1.78 22.65
N VAL A 939 8.39 -2.54 23.64
CA VAL A 939 9.79 -2.43 24.09
C VAL A 939 10.74 -2.98 23.01
N TRP A 940 10.36 -4.09 22.38
CA TRP A 940 11.11 -4.67 21.27
C TRP A 940 11.09 -3.77 20.03
N VAL A 941 9.93 -3.17 19.72
CA VAL A 941 9.81 -2.16 18.66
C VAL A 941 10.73 -0.98 18.95
N PHE A 942 10.76 -0.46 20.18
CA PHE A 942 11.66 0.65 20.53
C PHE A 942 13.15 0.27 20.45
N GLY A 943 13.51 -0.97 20.84
CA GLY A 943 14.86 -1.50 20.63
C GLY A 943 15.23 -1.57 19.15
N TYR A 944 14.29 -1.99 18.29
CA TYR A 944 14.47 -1.95 16.85
C TYR A 944 14.62 -0.52 16.33
N CYS A 945 13.86 0.47 16.82
CA CYS A 945 14.03 1.88 16.46
C CYS A 945 15.45 2.37 16.74
N ALA A 946 16.02 2.01 17.91
CA ALA A 946 17.39 2.38 18.26
C ALA A 946 18.41 1.72 17.34
N TRP A 947 18.27 0.42 17.07
CA TRP A 947 19.14 -0.28 16.10
C TRP A 947 19.05 0.35 14.70
N TYR A 948 17.84 0.64 14.23
CA TYR A 948 17.60 1.23 12.92
C TYR A 948 18.23 2.63 12.79
N TYR A 949 18.16 3.44 13.85
CA TYR A 949 18.81 4.75 13.91
C TYR A 949 20.33 4.65 13.71
N PHE A 950 21.00 3.74 14.43
CA PHE A 950 22.47 3.65 14.38
C PHE A 950 23.01 2.90 13.16
N VAL A 951 22.25 1.96 12.60
CA VAL A 951 22.75 1.05 11.55
C VAL A 951 22.25 1.41 10.16
N LYS A 952 21.05 2.01 10.04
CA LYS A 952 20.38 2.26 8.74
C LYS A 952 20.16 3.73 8.42
N LEU A 953 20.01 4.59 9.42
CA LEU A 953 19.75 6.00 9.24
C LEU A 953 21.04 6.82 9.36
N HIS A 954 21.39 7.54 8.31
CA HIS A 954 22.48 8.52 8.33
C HIS A 954 21.98 9.91 8.73
N ILE A 955 21.25 9.98 9.87
CA ILE A 955 20.70 11.25 10.35
C ILE A 955 21.78 12.06 11.05
N GLU A 956 22.04 13.28 10.57
CA GLU A 956 22.95 14.23 11.20
C GLU A 956 22.19 15.25 12.08
N GLY A 957 22.84 15.67 13.17
CA GLY A 957 22.37 16.73 14.05
C GLY A 957 21.54 16.25 15.25
N PHE A 958 21.77 16.92 16.39
CA PHE A 958 21.12 16.59 17.67
C PHE A 958 19.59 16.71 17.62
N VAL A 959 19.06 17.81 17.03
CA VAL A 959 17.61 18.05 16.97
C VAL A 959 16.91 17.00 16.12
N SER A 960 17.50 16.59 14.99
CA SER A 960 16.96 15.51 14.15
C SER A 960 16.90 14.18 14.89
N GLY A 961 17.95 13.84 15.65
CA GLY A 961 17.96 12.65 16.51
C GLY A 961 16.91 12.71 17.62
N LEU A 962 16.77 13.86 18.29
CA LEU A 962 15.75 14.08 19.32
C LEU A 962 14.33 13.92 18.77
N LEU A 963 14.05 14.45 17.58
CA LEU A 963 12.75 14.30 16.91
C LEU A 963 12.47 12.84 16.56
N PHE A 964 13.46 12.12 16.01
CA PHE A 964 13.33 10.70 15.71
C PHE A 964 12.97 9.89 16.96
N PHE A 965 13.78 9.97 18.01
CA PHE A 965 13.52 9.22 19.25
C PHE A 965 12.24 9.66 19.95
N GLY A 966 11.91 10.96 19.91
CA GLY A 966 10.68 11.50 20.46
C GLY A 966 9.42 10.95 19.77
N TYR A 967 9.39 10.96 18.44
CA TYR A 967 8.29 10.40 17.67
C TYR A 967 8.20 8.87 17.77
N CYS A 968 9.34 8.16 17.75
CA CYS A 968 9.38 6.71 17.95
C CYS A 968 8.89 6.32 19.36
N PHE A 969 9.31 7.04 20.39
CA PHE A 969 8.84 6.81 21.77
C PHE A 969 7.32 7.03 21.88
N MET A 970 6.82 8.10 21.28
CA MET A 970 5.38 8.39 21.22
C MET A 970 4.61 7.26 20.52
N ALA A 971 5.08 6.80 19.35
CA ALA A 971 4.47 5.71 18.61
C ALA A 971 4.47 4.39 19.41
N CYS A 972 5.58 4.07 20.11
CA CYS A 972 5.67 2.89 20.96
C CYS A 972 4.72 2.98 22.17
N CYS A 973 4.55 4.15 22.77
CA CYS A 973 3.58 4.37 23.85
C CYS A 973 2.13 4.16 23.37
N VAL A 974 1.77 4.73 22.21
CA VAL A 974 0.45 4.54 21.58
C VAL A 974 0.20 3.06 21.30
N TYR A 975 1.15 2.40 20.65
CA TYR A 975 1.10 0.98 20.30
C TYR A 975 1.00 0.10 21.55
N GLY A 976 1.83 0.35 22.57
CA GLY A 976 1.83 -0.40 23.83
C GLY A 976 0.53 -0.24 24.62
N LEU A 977 -0.08 0.95 24.61
CA LEU A 977 -1.37 1.20 25.26
C LEU A 977 -2.52 0.47 24.55
N LEU A 978 -2.53 0.48 23.22
CA LEU A 978 -3.50 -0.24 22.39
C LEU A 978 -3.41 -1.74 22.66
N CYS A 979 -2.22 -2.32 22.52
CA CYS A 979 -1.97 -3.74 22.68
C CYS A 979 -2.19 -4.20 24.13
N GLY A 980 -1.80 -3.37 25.11
CA GLY A 980 -2.04 -3.64 26.52
C GLY A 980 -3.52 -3.68 26.89
N THR A 981 -4.35 -2.79 26.31
CA THR A 981 -5.81 -2.85 26.49
C THR A 981 -6.42 -4.10 25.88
N VAL A 982 -5.98 -4.51 24.68
CA VAL A 982 -6.43 -5.76 24.07
C VAL A 982 -6.07 -6.97 24.96
N GLY A 983 -4.83 -7.01 25.45
CA GLY A 983 -4.36 -8.03 26.39
C GLY A 983 -5.21 -8.08 27.67
N PHE A 984 -5.43 -6.92 28.32
CA PHE A 984 -6.24 -6.82 29.53
C PHE A 984 -7.68 -7.32 29.32
N LEU A 985 -8.36 -6.87 28.26
CA LEU A 985 -9.76 -7.25 28.00
C LEU A 985 -9.89 -8.73 27.65
N THR A 986 -8.91 -9.27 26.93
CA THR A 986 -8.85 -10.70 26.60
C THR A 986 -8.63 -11.53 27.86
N ALA A 987 -7.66 -11.17 28.68
CA ALA A 987 -7.41 -11.83 29.97
C ALA A 987 -8.65 -11.76 30.86
N TYR A 988 -9.31 -10.60 30.93
CA TYR A 988 -10.53 -10.42 31.70
C TYR A 988 -11.65 -11.38 31.24
N ALA A 989 -11.89 -11.45 29.93
CA ALA A 989 -12.88 -12.35 29.34
C ALA A 989 -12.53 -13.83 29.61
N PHE A 990 -11.26 -14.19 29.46
CA PHE A 990 -10.75 -15.54 29.73
C PHE A 990 -10.93 -15.94 31.20
N VAL A 991 -10.45 -15.11 32.14
CA VAL A 991 -10.55 -15.35 33.59
C VAL A 991 -12.01 -15.47 34.01
N ARG A 992 -12.88 -14.57 33.54
CA ARG A 992 -14.32 -14.68 33.82
C ARG A 992 -14.93 -15.98 33.29
N ARG A 993 -14.49 -16.44 32.11
CA ARG A 993 -14.98 -17.68 31.51
C ARG A 993 -14.55 -18.92 32.28
N ILE A 994 -13.27 -19.01 32.67
CA ILE A 994 -12.75 -20.19 33.40
C ILE A 994 -13.31 -20.30 34.82
N TYR A 995 -13.45 -19.18 35.54
CA TYR A 995 -14.01 -19.20 36.91
C TYR A 995 -15.54 -19.16 36.93
N GLY A 996 -16.19 -18.76 35.84
CA GLY A 996 -17.64 -18.90 35.66
C GLY A 996 -18.08 -20.35 35.41
N ALA A 997 -17.16 -21.20 34.94
CA ALA A 997 -17.41 -22.63 34.79
C ALA A 997 -17.32 -23.39 36.13
N ILE A 998 -16.58 -22.85 37.11
CA ILE A 998 -16.51 -23.41 38.46
C ILE A 998 -17.81 -23.09 39.21
N LYS A 999 -18.62 -24.11 39.50
CA LYS A 999 -19.70 -23.99 40.48
C LYS A 999 -19.07 -23.93 41.87
N ALA A 1000 -18.92 -22.72 42.41
CA ALA A 1000 -18.67 -22.53 43.83
C ALA A 1000 -20.03 -22.50 44.54
N ASP A 1001 -20.43 -23.64 45.13
CA ASP A 1001 -21.58 -23.73 46.05
C ASP A 1001 -21.25 -23.12 47.42
#